data_AF-A0A545WA81-F1
#
_entry.id   AF-A0A545WA81-F1
#
_cell.length_a   1.000
_cell.length_b   1.000
_cell.length_c   1.000
_cell.angle_alpha   90.00
_cell.angle_beta   90.00
_cell.angle_gamma   90.00
#
_symmetry.space_group_name_H-M   'P 1'
#
loop_
_entity.id
_entity.type
_entity.pdbx_description
1 polymer ?
#
loop_
_entity_poly.entity_id
_entity_poly.type
_entity_poly.pdbx_seq_one_letter_code
_entity_poly.pdbx_strand_id
1 'polypeptide(L)'
;MKFTVALAALAGVAAAAPQQLRQRSPHEHSARRNRTNQRIGPAFTKADGVRAQTSSNWAGAVQNAQGVTRVVGTITVPTPRGTASQSGAAWVGIDGDVCQGALLQTGIDFYGDGSFDAWWEWIPDEVVMFDNFPLRVGDKIYMEVDASSTKTGVAILQNLTTGKKVSHTFTKTPSTLCETDAEWIVEDFAGNLAGFSEIVFTNNSATTSSGTITPAGGTVINLAKEGSGRLETDCGIDGSNVYCNIDLEITKQTSSIELNAEELKIISSELHDENGDSSRVLHSTGCSYHDENTSVTISFDEELPVANVYKLVITYQGALNAQSMGFYRAQYKALSEPPDSVARDKDGSPYIVCTQFQPVGARRAFPCFDEPNMKATFSLDIELPADQTAISNTPVATTEDVADGRKRVSFETTPVMSTYLLAWAVGDLKYIETFTAQEYGGSKVPVRFYATAGLEGQGSFAIEEAAKAIDFFSKTFGIDYPLAKMDLLAIPEFSYGAMENWGLITGKANLMIFDENTSASTKKELISSIVSHEVAHQWFGNLVTMDWWDELWLNEGFATWAGNYAVDHFHPDWDTWEKFMSEGMEGALIRDAMRSSHPIQVEVPDARNVHEVFDQISYQKSCAVLNMLANHMGVETFLSGVSSYLRQNKHRNATAEDLWQSLGEVSGDDIVTNIKPWIEKIGHPVLTITKEADRVTLRQSRFLAVDDMKPEEDETVWWIPLGFRSLSGKEAPSIISALSEKQTSVTIPEDQLYLLNSSGTGFYRLEYPKDHLAKLSEKLDELSAVEKLTILNSASALAFSGSGSTVSLLGFMQAFAEETNPQVWLRMMRDFSRLRYRFNNDAELLPGIKALTRAVIGKMVQDLGWEQDEGESHLRSELRRTILDAGFHCESPEVVDEARRKNMMFMRLYIDPSLRYLLWAAGAQASPNEAVPALIDQWHETASSEVRGRLARAVCLVQDPDVIRRHVLPFCYGTTPADRVLKPTDMRPPVTALALQWPARQLQWEYVKAHWDAVVAKMGTPEAVNRVLNACLSACTDAAEAEDIDRFFADKNTNGYAMTLAKVKDGILNASRFRERERAPLAAWLREQGYMTPQ
;
A
#
# COMPACT_ATOMS: atom_id res chain seq x y z
N MET A 1 -39.06 -56.43 12.37
CA MET A 1 -39.04 -55.90 13.75
C MET A 1 -38.14 -54.66 13.71
N LYS A 2 -38.69 -53.43 13.68
CA LYS A 2 -38.96 -52.54 14.84
C LYS A 2 -37.68 -52.34 15.69
N PHE A 3 -37.07 -51.16 15.85
CA PHE A 3 -37.63 -49.88 16.31
C PHE A 3 -36.73 -48.65 16.00
N THR A 4 -37.36 -47.49 16.08
CA THR A 4 -36.91 -46.09 15.95
C THR A 4 -36.58 -45.47 17.34
N VAL A 5 -35.86 -44.34 17.36
CA VAL A 5 -35.90 -43.19 18.32
C VAL A 5 -34.78 -43.00 19.38
N ALA A 6 -34.25 -41.75 19.35
CA ALA A 6 -33.86 -40.80 20.43
C ALA A 6 -32.38 -40.53 20.80
N LEU A 7 -31.99 -39.29 20.45
CA LEU A 7 -31.03 -38.40 21.11
C LEU A 7 -31.43 -38.02 22.56
N ALA A 8 -30.45 -37.46 23.27
CA ALA A 8 -30.49 -36.51 24.39
C ALA A 8 -30.25 -37.08 25.81
N ALA A 9 -29.06 -36.78 26.34
CA ALA A 9 -28.81 -36.67 27.77
C ALA A 9 -28.51 -35.19 28.08
N LEU A 10 -29.49 -34.53 28.69
CA LEU A 10 -29.45 -33.16 29.21
C LEU A 10 -28.57 -33.09 30.46
N ALA A 11 -27.61 -32.16 30.48
CA ALA A 11 -27.12 -31.57 31.71
C ALA A 11 -28.19 -30.60 32.22
N GLY A 12 -28.88 -30.97 33.29
CA GLY A 12 -29.89 -30.14 33.94
C GLY A 12 -29.24 -29.00 34.73
N VAL A 13 -29.17 -27.82 34.14
CA VAL A 13 -29.19 -26.57 34.92
C VAL A 13 -30.66 -26.24 35.12
N ALA A 14 -31.12 -26.26 36.36
CA ALA A 14 -32.46 -25.79 36.70
C ALA A 14 -32.54 -24.29 36.36
N ALA A 15 -33.14 -23.95 35.22
CA ALA A 15 -33.54 -22.59 34.92
C ALA A 15 -34.56 -22.17 35.99
N ALA A 16 -34.17 -21.25 36.87
CA ALA A 16 -35.11 -20.61 37.78
C ALA A 16 -36.26 -20.01 36.96
N ALA A 17 -37.51 -20.22 37.38
CA ALA A 17 -38.65 -19.61 36.70
C ALA A 17 -38.46 -18.08 36.66
N PRO A 18 -38.66 -17.42 35.49
CA PRO A 18 -38.40 -16.00 35.35
C PRO A 18 -39.26 -15.19 36.33
N GLN A 19 -38.62 -14.30 37.08
CA GLN A 19 -39.26 -13.46 38.09
C GLN A 19 -40.31 -12.56 37.45
N GLN A 20 -41.57 -12.70 37.88
CA GLN A 20 -42.64 -11.80 37.50
C GLN A 20 -42.45 -10.45 38.22
N LEU A 21 -42.44 -9.35 37.47
CA LEU A 21 -42.31 -8.02 38.04
C LEU A 21 -43.67 -7.50 38.51
N ARG A 22 -43.68 -6.75 39.61
CA ARG A 22 -44.91 -6.17 40.18
C ARG A 22 -45.15 -4.78 39.58
N GLN A 23 -46.29 -4.59 38.91
CA GLN A 23 -46.69 -3.24 38.47
C GLN A 23 -47.01 -2.36 39.68
N ARG A 24 -46.46 -1.13 39.75
CA ARG A 24 -46.68 -0.21 40.87
C ARG A 24 -48.08 0.40 40.83
N SER A 25 -48.63 0.70 42.01
CA SER A 25 -49.94 1.34 42.16
C SER A 25 -49.86 2.87 41.96
N PRO A 26 -50.97 3.56 41.69
CA PRO A 26 -50.99 5.02 41.50
C PRO A 26 -50.39 5.85 42.65
N HIS A 27 -50.38 5.34 43.88
CA HIS A 27 -49.76 6.00 45.04
C HIS A 27 -48.24 5.85 45.09
N GLU A 28 -47.68 4.88 44.35
CA GLU A 28 -46.26 4.55 44.31
C GLU A 28 -45.52 5.25 43.16
N HIS A 29 -46.22 5.98 42.28
CA HIS A 29 -45.64 6.70 41.12
C HIS A 29 -44.93 8.03 41.47
N SER A 30 -44.85 8.37 42.77
CA SER A 30 -44.41 9.69 43.25
C SER A 30 -42.98 10.09 42.84
N ALA A 31 -42.07 9.12 42.70
CA ALA A 31 -40.68 9.37 42.33
C ALA A 31 -40.54 9.96 40.92
N ARG A 32 -41.36 9.53 39.96
CA ARG A 32 -41.32 10.02 38.58
C ARG A 32 -42.21 11.24 38.33
N ARG A 33 -43.31 11.41 39.09
CA ARG A 33 -44.19 12.59 39.00
C ARG A 33 -43.59 13.87 39.60
N ASN A 34 -42.66 13.78 40.55
CA ASN A 34 -41.99 14.95 41.14
C ASN A 34 -40.91 15.58 40.23
N ARG A 35 -40.87 15.20 38.95
CA ARG A 35 -39.92 15.72 37.96
C ARG A 35 -40.35 17.13 37.50
N THR A 36 -40.11 18.15 38.31
CA THR A 36 -40.11 19.54 37.81
C THR A 36 -38.96 19.71 36.81
N ASN A 37 -39.28 19.70 35.51
CA ASN A 37 -38.48 20.26 34.39
C ASN A 37 -36.94 20.19 34.52
N GLN A 38 -36.36 19.01 34.74
CA GLN A 38 -34.89 18.82 34.74
C GLN A 38 -34.31 18.29 33.42
N ARG A 39 -34.92 18.61 32.27
CA ARG A 39 -34.22 18.66 30.97
C ARG A 39 -34.31 20.08 30.39
N ILE A 40 -33.72 21.04 31.10
CA ILE A 40 -33.21 22.29 30.52
C ILE A 40 -31.83 22.53 31.14
N GLY A 41 -30.91 21.62 30.86
CA GLY A 41 -29.49 21.82 31.09
C GLY A 41 -28.78 21.49 29.78
N PRO A 42 -27.83 22.30 29.31
CA PRO A 42 -27.17 22.04 28.02
C PRO A 42 -26.48 20.68 28.08
N ALA A 43 -26.54 19.92 26.97
CA ALA A 43 -25.51 18.92 26.73
C ALA A 43 -24.17 19.66 26.79
N PHE A 44 -23.25 19.21 27.66
CA PHE A 44 -21.94 19.85 27.82
C PHE A 44 -21.20 19.78 26.48
N THR A 45 -21.26 20.85 25.71
CA THR A 45 -20.31 21.10 24.63
C THR A 45 -19.06 21.63 25.30
N LYS A 46 -17.92 20.94 25.11
CA LYS A 46 -16.63 21.55 25.44
C LYS A 46 -16.46 22.81 24.59
N ALA A 47 -15.61 23.74 25.03
CA ALA A 47 -15.40 25.03 24.37
C ALA A 47 -14.86 24.92 22.91
N ASP A 48 -14.51 23.71 22.46
CA ASP A 48 -14.05 23.33 21.12
C ASP A 48 -15.18 22.80 20.20
N GLY A 49 -16.43 22.73 20.67
CA GLY A 49 -17.57 22.22 19.90
C GLY A 49 -17.78 20.71 19.97
N VAL A 50 -17.00 19.97 20.78
CA VAL A 50 -17.15 18.52 20.98
C VAL A 50 -18.15 18.23 22.10
N ARG A 51 -19.13 17.34 21.85
CA ARG A 51 -20.09 16.88 22.88
C ARG A 51 -19.39 16.03 23.95
N ALA A 52 -19.76 16.19 25.21
CA ALA A 52 -19.25 15.38 26.30
C ALA A 52 -19.59 13.89 26.10
N GLN A 53 -18.62 13.02 26.38
CA GLN A 53 -18.78 11.55 26.32
C GLN A 53 -19.56 10.99 27.53
N THR A 54 -20.00 11.84 28.46
CA THR A 54 -20.73 11.46 29.67
C THR A 54 -21.90 12.42 29.96
N SER A 55 -22.96 11.89 30.55
CA SER A 55 -24.15 12.61 31.05
C SER A 55 -24.35 12.29 32.54
N SER A 56 -24.97 13.23 33.27
CA SER A 56 -25.19 13.11 34.72
C SER A 56 -26.38 12.24 35.10
N ASN A 57 -27.28 11.94 34.16
CA ASN A 57 -28.54 11.25 34.45
C ASN A 57 -29.01 10.27 33.37
N TRP A 58 -28.31 10.13 32.23
CA TRP A 58 -28.63 9.07 31.27
C TRP A 58 -27.39 8.51 30.54
N ALA A 59 -27.52 7.31 29.98
CA ALA A 59 -26.59 6.72 29.02
C ALA A 59 -27.37 6.24 27.79
N GLY A 60 -26.78 6.27 26.59
CA GLY A 60 -27.46 5.78 25.39
C GLY A 60 -26.83 6.24 24.09
N ALA A 61 -27.53 5.98 22.99
CA ALA A 61 -27.14 6.43 21.66
C ALA A 61 -28.12 7.49 21.15
N VAL A 62 -27.58 8.58 20.61
CA VAL A 62 -28.34 9.67 19.97
C VAL A 62 -27.85 9.83 18.54
N GLN A 63 -28.77 9.77 17.58
CA GLN A 63 -28.46 9.94 16.18
C GLN A 63 -29.08 11.23 15.65
N ASN A 64 -28.24 12.22 15.34
CA ASN A 64 -28.71 13.50 14.79
C ASN A 64 -29.10 13.32 13.32
N ALA A 65 -30.34 13.66 12.97
CA ALA A 65 -30.83 13.65 11.59
C ALA A 65 -32.00 14.62 11.44
N GLN A 66 -32.19 15.19 10.25
CA GLN A 66 -33.35 16.05 9.99
C GLN A 66 -34.58 15.23 9.58
N GLY A 67 -35.75 15.68 10.03
CA GLY A 67 -37.03 15.07 9.67
C GLY A 67 -37.24 13.70 10.29
N VAL A 68 -36.73 13.45 11.50
CA VAL A 68 -36.99 12.22 12.26
C VAL A 68 -38.47 12.18 12.65
N THR A 69 -39.21 11.20 12.12
CA THR A 69 -40.64 11.05 12.37
C THR A 69 -40.99 9.79 13.14
N ARG A 70 -40.11 8.78 13.18
CA ARG A 70 -40.39 7.52 13.87
C ARG A 70 -39.13 6.94 14.45
N VAL A 71 -39.18 6.44 15.68
CA VAL A 71 -38.05 5.78 16.35
C VAL A 71 -38.54 4.51 17.02
N VAL A 72 -37.83 3.42 16.78
CA VAL A 72 -38.18 2.09 17.30
C VAL A 72 -36.97 1.43 17.97
N GLY A 73 -37.24 0.64 19.00
CA GLY A 73 -36.22 -0.14 19.69
C GLY A 73 -36.85 -1.27 20.51
N THR A 74 -36.13 -2.37 20.68
CA THR A 74 -36.59 -3.54 21.44
C THR A 74 -35.57 -3.89 22.50
N ILE A 75 -36.00 -4.02 23.76
CA ILE A 75 -35.13 -4.50 24.83
C ILE A 75 -35.59 -5.86 25.35
N THR A 76 -34.68 -6.58 26.00
CA THR A 76 -35.04 -7.66 26.90
C THR A 76 -35.14 -7.09 28.32
N VAL A 77 -36.25 -7.35 29.02
CA VAL A 77 -36.46 -6.86 30.39
C VAL A 77 -35.32 -7.36 31.29
N PRO A 78 -34.52 -6.47 31.90
CA PRO A 78 -33.35 -6.86 32.67
C PRO A 78 -33.74 -7.46 34.02
N THR A 79 -32.77 -8.04 34.73
CA THR A 79 -32.92 -8.45 36.13
C THR A 79 -32.57 -7.27 37.05
N PRO A 80 -33.53 -6.56 37.67
CA PRO A 80 -33.22 -5.47 38.59
C PRO A 80 -32.68 -6.00 39.93
N ARG A 81 -31.79 -5.23 40.55
CA ARG A 81 -31.16 -5.49 41.85
C ARG A 81 -31.06 -4.18 42.64
N GLY A 82 -31.48 -4.20 43.90
CA GLY A 82 -31.34 -3.06 44.81
C GLY A 82 -32.55 -2.88 45.71
N THR A 83 -32.82 -1.63 46.07
CA THR A 83 -33.94 -1.23 46.92
C THR A 83 -35.06 -0.58 46.10
N ALA A 84 -36.26 -0.44 46.68
CA ALA A 84 -37.40 0.22 46.04
C ALA A 84 -37.18 1.72 45.71
N SER A 85 -36.17 2.34 46.33
CA SER A 85 -35.73 3.72 46.10
C SER A 85 -34.64 3.85 45.03
N GLN A 86 -34.20 2.73 44.46
CA GLN A 86 -33.29 2.69 43.32
C GLN A 86 -34.06 2.31 42.07
N SER A 87 -33.79 2.98 40.96
CA SER A 87 -34.57 2.83 39.73
C SER A 87 -33.71 3.03 38.49
N GLY A 88 -34.20 2.54 37.35
CA GLY A 88 -33.71 2.91 36.02
C GLY A 88 -34.85 2.85 35.02
N ALA A 89 -34.69 3.52 33.89
CA ALA A 89 -35.62 3.49 32.78
C ALA A 89 -34.91 3.08 31.49
N ALA A 90 -35.62 2.41 30.58
CA ALA A 90 -35.16 2.18 29.21
C ALA A 90 -36.26 2.60 28.23
N TRP A 91 -35.91 3.45 27.26
CA TRP A 91 -36.88 4.11 26.39
C TRP A 91 -36.32 4.49 25.01
N VAL A 92 -37.23 4.78 24.08
CA VAL A 92 -36.92 5.37 22.77
C VAL A 92 -37.62 6.72 22.61
N GLY A 93 -37.02 7.65 21.85
CA GLY A 93 -37.56 9.00 21.70
C GLY A 93 -37.18 9.72 20.41
N ILE A 94 -37.97 10.76 20.09
CA ILE A 94 -37.71 11.75 19.03
C ILE A 94 -37.43 13.09 19.70
N ASP A 95 -36.33 13.74 19.30
CA ASP A 95 -35.77 14.95 19.92
C ASP A 95 -35.31 14.69 21.38
N GLY A 96 -35.03 15.76 22.13
CA GLY A 96 -34.60 15.70 23.54
C GLY A 96 -33.15 16.10 23.78
N ASP A 97 -32.25 15.85 22.82
CA ASP A 97 -30.83 16.20 22.92
C ASP A 97 -30.52 17.52 22.21
N VAL A 98 -30.78 17.61 20.89
CA VAL A 98 -30.59 18.86 20.15
C VAL A 98 -31.72 19.84 20.46
N CYS A 99 -32.95 19.32 20.54
CA CYS A 99 -34.15 20.10 20.79
C CYS A 99 -34.64 19.87 22.23
N GLN A 100 -34.05 20.58 23.18
CA GLN A 100 -34.35 20.42 24.62
C GLN A 100 -35.76 20.88 25.04
N GLY A 101 -36.49 21.57 24.15
CA GLY A 101 -37.84 22.08 24.42
C GLY A 101 -38.98 21.12 24.10
N ALA A 102 -38.69 19.99 23.44
CA ALA A 102 -39.68 19.00 23.02
C ALA A 102 -39.04 17.60 22.99
N LEU A 103 -39.75 16.59 23.48
CA LEU A 103 -39.31 15.20 23.44
C LEU A 103 -40.57 14.33 23.47
N LEU A 104 -40.73 13.48 22.46
CA LEU A 104 -41.75 12.42 22.42
C LEU A 104 -41.08 11.09 22.73
N GLN A 105 -41.50 10.40 23.79
CA GLN A 105 -40.84 9.17 24.24
C GLN A 105 -41.81 8.15 24.87
N THR A 106 -41.38 6.88 24.86
CA THR A 106 -42.07 5.79 25.56
C THR A 106 -41.07 4.74 26.03
N GLY A 107 -41.36 4.12 27.18
CA GLY A 107 -40.50 3.08 27.70
C GLY A 107 -41.02 2.39 28.94
N ILE A 108 -40.11 1.71 29.63
CA ILE A 108 -40.38 1.01 30.88
C ILE A 108 -39.41 1.44 31.97
N ASP A 109 -39.90 1.46 33.21
CA ASP A 109 -39.11 1.67 34.41
C ASP A 109 -39.00 0.36 35.18
N PHE A 110 -37.84 0.15 35.76
CA PHE A 110 -37.56 -0.98 36.62
C PHE A 110 -36.93 -0.48 37.92
N TYR A 111 -37.36 -1.08 39.03
CA TYR A 111 -36.94 -0.70 40.37
C TYR A 111 -36.21 -1.85 41.04
N GLY A 112 -35.27 -1.54 41.94
CA GLY A 112 -34.42 -2.54 42.59
C GLY A 112 -35.18 -3.61 43.38
N ASP A 113 -36.42 -3.33 43.79
CA ASP A 113 -37.32 -4.26 44.48
C ASP A 113 -38.09 -5.23 43.56
N GLY A 114 -37.84 -5.18 42.24
CA GLY A 114 -38.54 -6.00 41.25
C GLY A 114 -39.93 -5.48 40.90
N SER A 115 -40.23 -4.21 41.16
CA SER A 115 -41.39 -3.52 40.62
C SER A 115 -41.07 -2.80 39.30
N PHE A 116 -42.10 -2.43 38.53
CA PHE A 116 -41.95 -1.74 37.23
C PHE A 116 -43.09 -0.76 36.96
N ASP A 117 -42.86 0.16 36.02
CA ASP A 117 -43.88 0.99 35.36
C ASP A 117 -43.70 0.93 33.84
N ALA A 118 -44.78 1.06 33.07
CA ALA A 118 -44.74 1.20 31.61
C ALA A 118 -45.42 2.51 31.25
N TRP A 119 -44.82 3.33 30.38
CA TRP A 119 -45.21 4.73 30.29
C TRP A 119 -44.97 5.37 28.91
N TRP A 120 -45.60 6.53 28.74
CA TRP A 120 -45.42 7.44 27.60
C TRP A 120 -45.36 8.89 28.10
N GLU A 121 -44.68 9.75 27.36
CA GLU A 121 -44.47 11.16 27.73
C GLU A 121 -44.26 12.02 26.48
N TRP A 122 -44.80 13.24 26.51
CA TRP A 122 -44.49 14.29 25.53
C TRP A 122 -44.16 15.56 26.31
N ILE A 123 -42.87 15.92 26.39
CA ILE A 123 -42.41 17.06 27.20
C ILE A 123 -43.00 18.37 26.65
N PRO A 124 -43.45 19.31 27.52
CA PRO A 124 -43.32 19.34 28.98
C PRO A 124 -44.49 18.78 29.82
N ASP A 125 -45.41 18.00 29.24
CA ASP A 125 -46.46 17.37 30.05
C ASP A 125 -45.88 16.29 30.97
N GLU A 126 -46.58 15.99 32.07
CA GLU A 126 -46.20 14.91 32.99
C GLU A 126 -46.27 13.54 32.31
N VAL A 127 -45.36 12.64 32.70
CA VAL A 127 -45.39 11.24 32.29
C VAL A 127 -46.71 10.56 32.69
N VAL A 128 -47.23 9.71 31.79
CA VAL A 128 -48.45 8.94 32.02
C VAL A 128 -48.17 7.45 31.89
N MET A 129 -48.74 6.67 32.81
CA MET A 129 -48.55 5.22 32.88
C MET A 129 -49.58 4.48 32.03
N PHE A 130 -49.15 3.39 31.40
CA PHE A 130 -50.03 2.41 30.78
C PHE A 130 -50.57 1.44 31.82
N ASP A 131 -51.88 1.23 31.82
CA ASP A 131 -52.53 0.19 32.61
C ASP A 131 -52.47 -1.17 31.89
N ASN A 132 -52.46 -2.27 32.67
CA ASN A 132 -52.59 -3.65 32.17
C ASN A 132 -51.48 -4.12 31.21
N PHE A 133 -50.22 -3.80 31.48
CA PHE A 133 -49.07 -4.25 30.68
C PHE A 133 -48.12 -5.12 31.52
N PRO A 134 -48.39 -6.43 31.71
CA PRO A 134 -47.58 -7.28 32.57
C PRO A 134 -46.18 -7.51 32.01
N LEU A 135 -45.17 -7.46 32.89
CA LEU A 135 -43.76 -7.69 32.57
C LEU A 135 -43.14 -8.81 33.42
N ARG A 136 -42.25 -9.57 32.79
CA ARG A 136 -41.36 -10.54 33.45
C ARG A 136 -39.93 -10.27 33.02
N VAL A 137 -38.98 -10.58 33.89
CA VAL A 137 -37.55 -10.61 33.53
C VAL A 137 -37.38 -11.55 32.32
N GLY A 138 -36.68 -11.07 31.28
CA GLY A 138 -36.48 -11.81 30.03
C GLY A 138 -37.54 -11.56 28.93
N ASP A 139 -38.63 -10.84 29.20
CA ASP A 139 -39.60 -10.49 28.15
C ASP A 139 -38.98 -9.56 27.11
N LYS A 140 -39.35 -9.70 25.82
CA LYS A 140 -38.92 -8.78 24.75
C LYS A 140 -39.93 -7.65 24.59
N ILE A 141 -39.53 -6.42 24.86
CA ILE A 141 -40.40 -5.24 24.84
C ILE A 141 -40.03 -4.37 23.66
N TYR A 142 -40.92 -4.32 22.68
CA TYR A 142 -40.87 -3.40 21.55
C TYR A 142 -41.44 -2.05 21.97
N MET A 143 -40.70 -1.00 21.65
CA MET A 143 -41.04 0.40 21.91
C MET A 143 -41.02 1.16 20.60
N GLU A 144 -42.00 2.05 20.43
CA GLU A 144 -42.13 2.85 19.24
C GLU A 144 -42.74 4.20 19.56
N VAL A 145 -42.12 5.25 19.05
CA VAL A 145 -42.75 6.56 18.88
C VAL A 145 -42.85 6.89 17.41
N ASP A 146 -44.03 7.32 16.96
CA ASP A 146 -44.33 7.66 15.57
C ASP A 146 -45.09 8.99 15.52
N ALA A 147 -44.41 10.04 15.06
CA ALA A 147 -44.94 11.38 14.85
C ALA A 147 -45.50 11.52 13.43
N SER A 148 -46.82 11.61 13.34
CA SER A 148 -47.54 11.91 12.09
C SER A 148 -47.42 13.39 11.68
N SER A 149 -47.05 14.26 12.63
CA SER A 149 -46.62 15.63 12.43
C SER A 149 -45.83 16.11 13.64
N THR A 150 -45.22 17.29 13.57
CA THR A 150 -44.53 17.91 14.73
C THR A 150 -45.44 18.19 15.93
N LYS A 151 -46.76 17.99 15.82
CA LYS A 151 -47.75 18.19 16.90
C LYS A 151 -48.67 16.99 17.14
N THR A 152 -48.50 15.88 16.42
CA THR A 152 -49.34 14.69 16.57
C THR A 152 -48.51 13.44 16.45
N GLY A 153 -48.80 12.43 17.26
CA GLY A 153 -48.04 11.19 17.22
C GLY A 153 -48.68 10.08 18.02
N VAL A 154 -47.97 8.96 18.10
CA VAL A 154 -48.36 7.77 18.83
C VAL A 154 -47.15 7.24 19.60
N ALA A 155 -47.39 6.81 20.84
CA ALA A 155 -46.46 6.02 21.65
C ALA A 155 -47.01 4.60 21.75
N ILE A 156 -46.18 3.59 21.49
CA ILE A 156 -46.54 2.16 21.49
C ILE A 156 -45.55 1.39 22.36
N LEU A 157 -46.09 0.51 23.20
CA LEU A 157 -45.36 -0.58 23.82
C LEU A 157 -46.01 -1.92 23.47
N GLN A 158 -45.18 -2.90 23.10
CA GLN A 158 -45.63 -4.26 22.85
C GLN A 158 -44.69 -5.25 23.51
N ASN A 159 -45.24 -6.10 24.38
CA ASN A 159 -44.54 -7.26 24.90
C ASN A 159 -44.61 -8.36 23.83
N LEU A 160 -43.53 -8.53 23.07
CA LEU A 160 -43.43 -9.49 21.97
C LEU A 160 -43.47 -10.94 22.48
N THR A 161 -43.07 -11.18 23.74
CA THR A 161 -43.13 -12.51 24.36
C THR A 161 -44.57 -12.94 24.65
N THR A 162 -45.42 -12.01 25.11
CA THR A 162 -46.82 -12.31 25.47
C THR A 162 -47.85 -11.89 24.41
N GLY A 163 -47.44 -11.10 23.42
CA GLY A 163 -48.30 -10.50 22.40
C GLY A 163 -49.12 -9.30 22.89
N LYS A 164 -48.96 -8.87 24.15
CA LYS A 164 -49.73 -7.75 24.71
C LYS A 164 -49.22 -6.42 24.14
N LYS A 165 -50.13 -5.58 23.66
CA LYS A 165 -49.84 -4.23 23.11
C LYS A 165 -50.66 -3.16 23.81
N VAL A 166 -50.04 -2.03 24.11
CA VAL A 166 -50.66 -0.79 24.59
C VAL A 166 -50.16 0.38 23.73
N SER A 167 -50.99 1.41 23.57
CA SER A 167 -50.65 2.58 22.78
C SER A 167 -51.39 3.82 23.24
N HIS A 168 -50.78 4.98 23.07
CA HIS A 168 -51.41 6.28 23.29
C HIS A 168 -51.29 7.13 22.02
N THR A 169 -52.35 7.86 21.68
CA THR A 169 -52.39 8.77 20.52
C THR A 169 -52.52 10.21 21.00
N PHE A 170 -51.56 11.04 20.60
CA PHE A 170 -51.50 12.44 20.93
C PHE A 170 -52.26 13.26 19.89
N THR A 171 -53.35 13.90 20.31
CA THR A 171 -54.20 14.74 19.44
C THR A 171 -54.14 16.24 19.80
N LYS A 172 -53.57 16.57 20.96
CA LYS A 172 -53.16 17.92 21.39
C LYS A 172 -51.88 17.76 22.21
N THR A 173 -50.82 18.48 21.84
CA THR A 173 -49.46 18.28 22.36
C THR A 173 -48.93 19.56 23.01
N PRO A 174 -48.10 19.44 24.05
CA PRO A 174 -47.66 20.59 24.85
C PRO A 174 -46.49 21.36 24.22
N SER A 175 -45.84 20.78 23.22
CA SER A 175 -44.71 21.36 22.47
C SER A 175 -44.75 20.96 20.99
N THR A 176 -43.85 21.53 20.19
CA THR A 176 -43.66 21.16 18.77
C THR A 176 -42.31 20.48 18.62
N LEU A 177 -42.28 19.27 18.06
CA LEU A 177 -41.04 18.54 17.78
C LEU A 177 -40.18 19.30 16.75
N CYS A 178 -38.87 19.23 16.92
CA CYS A 178 -37.88 19.78 15.99
C CYS A 178 -37.49 18.78 14.90
N GLU A 179 -37.71 17.48 15.12
CA GLU A 179 -37.36 16.38 14.21
C GLU A 179 -35.85 16.33 13.92
N THR A 180 -35.03 16.53 14.96
CA THR A 180 -33.58 16.76 14.86
C THR A 180 -32.71 15.58 15.32
N ASP A 181 -33.25 14.66 16.10
CA ASP A 181 -32.52 13.50 16.58
C ASP A 181 -33.44 12.32 16.98
N ALA A 182 -32.84 11.13 17.00
CA ALA A 182 -33.44 9.88 17.47
C ALA A 182 -32.65 9.33 18.66
N GLU A 183 -33.34 8.91 19.72
CA GLU A 183 -32.73 8.51 20.99
C GLU A 183 -33.08 7.06 21.40
N TRP A 184 -32.08 6.31 21.90
CA TRP A 184 -32.23 5.00 22.58
C TRP A 184 -31.48 5.04 23.91
N ILE A 185 -32.23 5.14 25.00
CA ILE A 185 -31.71 5.65 26.27
C ILE A 185 -31.96 4.69 27.44
N VAL A 186 -30.97 4.57 28.31
CA VAL A 186 -31.08 4.11 29.69
C VAL A 186 -30.90 5.30 30.63
N GLU A 187 -31.85 5.54 31.54
CA GLU A 187 -31.90 6.78 32.34
C GLU A 187 -31.94 6.51 33.85
N ASP A 188 -31.12 7.26 34.60
CA ASP A 188 -31.26 7.44 36.05
C ASP A 188 -32.19 8.64 36.34
N PHE A 189 -33.49 8.41 36.25
CA PHE A 189 -34.48 9.47 36.45
C PHE A 189 -34.65 9.90 37.92
N ALA A 190 -34.09 9.15 38.88
CA ALA A 190 -34.24 9.39 40.32
C ALA A 190 -32.94 9.84 41.01
N GLY A 191 -31.82 9.90 40.28
CA GLY A 191 -30.48 10.20 40.82
C GLY A 191 -29.92 9.11 41.74
N ASN A 192 -30.41 7.87 41.58
CA ASN A 192 -30.03 6.71 42.36
C ASN A 192 -30.25 5.42 41.55
N LEU A 193 -29.44 5.23 40.51
CA LEU A 193 -29.54 4.10 39.59
C LEU A 193 -29.58 2.73 40.32
N ALA A 194 -30.53 1.88 39.93
CA ALA A 194 -30.56 0.48 40.37
C ALA A 194 -29.49 -0.36 39.67
N GLY A 195 -29.03 -1.45 40.29
CA GLY A 195 -28.25 -2.44 39.57
C GLY A 195 -29.14 -3.24 38.63
N PHE A 196 -28.68 -3.56 37.43
CA PHE A 196 -29.40 -4.41 36.48
C PHE A 196 -28.43 -5.27 35.66
N SER A 197 -28.93 -6.36 35.08
CA SER A 197 -28.23 -7.04 33.98
C SER A 197 -28.18 -6.14 32.74
N GLU A 198 -27.24 -6.38 31.83
CA GLU A 198 -27.09 -5.65 30.57
C GLU A 198 -28.45 -5.41 29.85
N ILE A 199 -28.64 -4.19 29.36
CA ILE A 199 -29.81 -3.76 28.59
C ILE A 199 -29.35 -3.54 27.15
N VAL A 200 -29.72 -4.46 26.27
CA VAL A 200 -29.40 -4.36 24.83
C VAL A 200 -30.63 -3.87 24.07
N PHE A 201 -30.49 -2.72 23.42
CA PHE A 201 -31.45 -2.26 22.42
C PHE A 201 -31.18 -3.00 21.10
N THR A 202 -32.19 -3.70 20.60
CA THR A 202 -32.18 -4.45 19.33
C THR A 202 -33.29 -3.95 18.42
N ASN A 203 -33.24 -4.27 17.12
CA ASN A 203 -34.21 -3.79 16.13
C ASN A 203 -34.33 -2.25 16.12
N ASN A 204 -33.18 -1.57 16.25
CA ASN A 204 -33.11 -0.12 16.38
C ASN A 204 -33.17 0.53 14.99
N SER A 205 -34.15 1.40 14.77
CA SER A 205 -34.17 2.22 13.58
C SER A 205 -34.95 3.51 13.80
N ALA A 206 -34.62 4.52 13.01
CA ALA A 206 -35.39 5.75 12.92
C ALA A 206 -35.74 6.05 11.46
N THR A 207 -36.97 6.52 11.23
CA THR A 207 -37.42 6.98 9.92
C THR A 207 -37.17 8.48 9.81
N THR A 208 -36.50 8.88 8.73
CA THR A 208 -36.24 10.28 8.39
C THR A 208 -36.86 10.64 7.04
N SER A 209 -36.88 11.93 6.70
CA SER A 209 -37.24 12.38 5.34
C SER A 209 -36.34 11.81 4.24
N SER A 210 -35.12 11.37 4.57
CA SER A 210 -34.12 10.83 3.64
C SER A 210 -34.02 9.29 3.62
N GLY A 211 -34.83 8.59 4.43
CA GLY A 211 -34.79 7.13 4.56
C GLY A 211 -34.63 6.65 6.00
N THR A 212 -34.29 5.38 6.17
CA THR A 212 -34.12 4.76 7.49
C THR A 212 -32.68 4.86 7.96
N ILE A 213 -32.47 5.26 9.21
CA ILE A 213 -31.17 5.30 9.88
C ILE A 213 -31.17 4.38 11.10
N THR A 214 -29.98 4.01 11.58
CA THR A 214 -29.79 3.21 12.80
C THR A 214 -28.97 4.01 13.81
N PRO A 215 -28.78 3.52 15.05
CA PRO A 215 -27.87 4.16 16.00
C PRO A 215 -26.41 4.23 15.52
N ALA A 216 -26.02 3.45 14.50
CA ALA A 216 -24.65 3.39 13.99
C ALA A 216 -24.18 4.77 13.49
N GLY A 217 -22.99 5.21 13.94
CA GLY A 217 -22.46 6.55 13.67
C GLY A 217 -23.07 7.66 14.53
N GLY A 218 -23.99 7.33 15.44
CA GLY A 218 -24.54 8.26 16.43
C GLY A 218 -23.60 8.55 17.59
N THR A 219 -23.92 9.59 18.34
CA THR A 219 -23.21 9.97 19.57
C THR A 219 -23.56 8.98 20.68
N VAL A 220 -22.56 8.33 21.26
CA VAL A 220 -22.70 7.43 22.41
C VAL A 220 -22.33 8.21 23.68
N ILE A 221 -23.22 8.20 24.66
CA ILE A 221 -23.06 8.96 25.91
C ILE A 221 -23.15 7.98 27.09
N ASN A 222 -22.12 7.97 27.93
CA ASN A 222 -22.09 7.18 29.16
C ASN A 222 -22.76 7.92 30.34
N LEU A 223 -23.18 7.21 31.39
CA LEU A 223 -23.69 7.82 32.62
C LEU A 223 -22.57 7.95 33.65
N ALA A 224 -22.26 9.17 34.10
CA ALA A 224 -21.29 9.42 35.17
C ALA A 224 -21.83 10.42 36.20
N LYS A 225 -21.50 10.21 37.48
CA LYS A 225 -22.02 11.06 38.55
C LYS A 225 -21.31 12.42 38.61
N GLU A 226 -22.10 13.48 38.55
CA GLU A 226 -21.64 14.88 38.48
C GLU A 226 -20.60 15.20 39.56
N GLY A 227 -19.45 15.75 39.16
CA GLY A 227 -18.35 16.16 40.04
C GLY A 227 -17.43 15.04 40.55
N SER A 228 -17.75 13.76 40.34
CA SER A 228 -16.92 12.63 40.82
C SER A 228 -16.12 11.93 39.72
N GLY A 229 -16.53 12.05 38.46
CA GLY A 229 -15.93 11.30 37.34
C GLY A 229 -16.19 9.79 37.38
N ARG A 230 -16.93 9.29 38.39
CA ARG A 230 -17.26 7.88 38.52
C ARG A 230 -18.34 7.51 37.52
N LEU A 231 -18.02 6.57 36.64
CA LEU A 231 -18.94 5.93 35.71
C LEU A 231 -19.94 5.06 36.49
N GLU A 232 -21.24 5.30 36.28
CA GLU A 232 -22.33 4.50 36.88
C GLU A 232 -22.82 3.42 35.92
N THR A 233 -22.84 3.71 34.60
CA THR A 233 -23.00 2.73 33.53
C THR A 233 -22.37 3.28 32.25
N ASP A 234 -21.70 2.42 31.49
CA ASP A 234 -21.33 2.67 30.11
C ASP A 234 -22.40 2.16 29.14
N CYS A 235 -22.35 2.65 27.90
CA CYS A 235 -23.09 2.08 26.80
C CYS A 235 -22.23 2.04 25.53
N GLY A 236 -22.58 1.15 24.62
CA GLY A 236 -21.95 1.01 23.33
C GLY A 236 -22.99 0.75 22.25
N ILE A 237 -22.60 0.98 21.00
CA ILE A 237 -23.31 0.44 19.85
C ILE A 237 -22.57 -0.85 19.50
N ASP A 238 -23.30 -1.97 19.48
CA ASP A 238 -22.78 -3.23 18.97
C ASP A 238 -22.57 -3.08 17.46
N GLY A 239 -21.37 -2.63 17.08
CA GLY A 239 -20.75 -3.01 15.83
C GLY A 239 -20.18 -4.41 15.99
N SER A 240 -19.85 -5.11 14.90
CA SER A 240 -19.20 -6.42 14.99
C SER A 240 -17.87 -6.29 15.74
N ASN A 241 -17.90 -6.52 17.05
CA ASN A 241 -16.72 -6.47 17.91
C ASN A 241 -15.69 -7.47 17.37
N VAL A 242 -14.44 -7.02 17.31
CA VAL A 242 -13.31 -7.87 16.93
C VAL A 242 -12.57 -8.23 18.21
N TYR A 243 -12.15 -9.49 18.30
CA TYR A 243 -11.44 -10.03 19.45
C TYR A 243 -9.99 -10.29 19.07
N CYS A 244 -9.06 -9.77 19.86
CA CYS A 244 -7.63 -10.05 19.73
C CYS A 244 -7.13 -10.64 21.05
N ASN A 245 -6.53 -11.82 20.99
CA ASN A 245 -5.92 -12.49 22.13
C ASN A 245 -4.42 -12.55 21.90
N ILE A 246 -3.64 -12.04 22.85
CA ILE A 246 -2.19 -11.95 22.75
C ILE A 246 -1.57 -12.67 23.93
N ASP A 247 -0.90 -13.80 23.66
CA ASP A 247 -0.04 -14.44 24.65
C ASP A 247 1.25 -13.61 24.79
N LEU A 248 1.59 -13.21 26.02
CA LEU A 248 2.70 -12.31 26.28
C LEU A 248 3.55 -12.73 27.49
N GLU A 249 4.83 -12.42 27.42
CA GLU A 249 5.78 -12.52 28.51
C GLU A 249 6.05 -11.12 29.09
N ILE A 250 5.90 -10.99 30.40
CA ILE A 250 6.30 -9.78 31.13
C ILE A 250 7.74 -10.00 31.60
N THR A 251 8.70 -9.30 31.00
CA THR A 251 10.13 -9.43 31.32
C THR A 251 10.58 -8.46 32.42
N LYS A 252 9.78 -7.42 32.68
CA LYS A 252 9.99 -6.44 33.74
C LYS A 252 8.66 -6.11 34.40
N GLN A 253 8.66 -6.02 35.74
CA GLN A 253 7.50 -5.62 36.52
C GLN A 253 6.90 -4.30 35.99
N THR A 254 5.59 -4.28 35.77
CA THR A 254 4.87 -3.14 35.16
C THR A 254 3.40 -3.13 35.58
N SER A 255 2.74 -1.97 35.60
CA SER A 255 1.29 -1.84 35.80
C SER A 255 0.53 -1.52 34.51
N SER A 256 1.20 -1.53 33.36
CA SER A 256 0.62 -1.20 32.06
C SER A 256 1.31 -1.93 30.91
N ILE A 257 0.56 -2.13 29.83
CA ILE A 257 1.04 -2.72 28.58
C ILE A 257 0.82 -1.69 27.47
N GLU A 258 1.87 -1.31 26.76
CA GLU A 258 1.79 -0.44 25.58
C GLU A 258 2.00 -1.28 24.32
N LEU A 259 1.15 -1.05 23.31
CA LEU A 259 1.20 -1.71 22.01
C LEU A 259 0.74 -0.76 20.90
N ASN A 260 1.01 -1.09 19.64
CA ASN A 260 0.62 -0.27 18.50
C ASN A 260 -0.86 -0.44 18.19
N ALA A 261 -1.54 0.68 17.95
CA ALA A 261 -2.93 0.74 17.50
C ALA A 261 -3.19 2.09 16.81
N GLU A 262 -3.82 2.05 15.65
CA GLU A 262 -4.14 3.25 14.85
C GLU A 262 -5.52 3.08 14.23
N GLU A 263 -6.39 4.10 14.33
CA GLU A 263 -7.78 4.02 13.86
C GLU A 263 -8.61 2.87 14.47
N LEU A 264 -8.17 2.34 15.61
CA LEU A 264 -8.86 1.31 16.38
C LEU A 264 -9.44 1.91 17.67
N LYS A 265 -10.65 1.50 18.01
CA LYS A 265 -11.31 1.81 19.28
C LYS A 265 -11.31 0.57 20.16
N ILE A 266 -10.48 0.57 21.19
CA ILE A 266 -10.52 -0.42 22.29
C ILE A 266 -11.83 -0.27 23.06
N ILE A 267 -12.58 -1.35 23.16
CA ILE A 267 -13.86 -1.44 23.89
C ILE A 267 -13.63 -1.95 25.30
N SER A 268 -12.89 -3.06 25.43
CA SER A 268 -12.51 -3.64 26.72
C SER A 268 -11.16 -4.37 26.61
N SER A 269 -10.51 -4.55 27.75
CA SER A 269 -9.30 -5.37 27.82
C SER A 269 -9.20 -6.08 29.17
N GLU A 270 -8.77 -7.33 29.14
CA GLU A 270 -8.57 -8.16 30.32
C GLU A 270 -7.28 -8.98 30.17
N LEU A 271 -6.54 -9.09 31.26
CA LEU A 271 -5.32 -9.87 31.32
C LEU A 271 -5.58 -11.14 32.13
N HIS A 272 -5.47 -12.28 31.48
CA HIS A 272 -5.60 -13.59 32.08
C HIS A 272 -4.21 -14.04 32.54
N ASP A 273 -4.06 -14.22 33.84
CA ASP A 273 -2.90 -14.81 34.47
C ASP A 273 -3.11 -16.32 34.56
N GLU A 274 -2.36 -17.07 33.76
CA GLU A 274 -2.42 -18.53 33.71
C GLU A 274 -1.39 -19.18 34.68
N ASN A 275 -0.83 -18.43 35.65
CA ASN A 275 0.04 -18.98 36.71
C ASN A 275 -0.75 -19.79 37.76
N GLY A 276 -0.59 -21.12 37.78
CA GLY A 276 -1.00 -22.00 38.89
C GLY A 276 -2.39 -22.65 38.77
N ASP A 277 -2.92 -23.20 39.87
CA ASP A 277 -4.16 -24.03 39.92
C ASP A 277 -5.47 -23.24 39.75
N SER A 278 -5.43 -21.90 39.68
CA SER A 278 -6.61 -21.05 39.49
C SER A 278 -6.30 -19.85 38.59
N SER A 279 -6.89 -19.83 37.39
CA SER A 279 -6.79 -18.72 36.43
C SER A 279 -7.33 -17.43 37.03
N ARG A 280 -6.49 -16.39 37.14
CA ARG A 280 -6.89 -15.07 37.62
C ARG A 280 -7.13 -14.15 36.42
N VAL A 281 -8.21 -13.39 36.43
CA VAL A 281 -8.51 -12.37 35.40
C VAL A 281 -8.37 -10.99 36.02
N LEU A 282 -7.57 -10.12 35.38
CA LEU A 282 -7.36 -8.74 35.74
C LEU A 282 -8.02 -7.84 34.69
N HIS A 283 -9.00 -7.05 35.09
CA HIS A 283 -9.63 -6.09 34.18
C HIS A 283 -8.76 -4.82 34.07
N SER A 284 -8.69 -4.24 32.87
CA SER A 284 -8.01 -2.97 32.69
C SER A 284 -8.77 -1.83 33.38
N THR A 285 -8.02 -0.84 33.87
CA THR A 285 -8.57 0.38 34.50
C THR A 285 -8.89 1.46 33.47
N GLY A 286 -8.44 1.25 32.23
CA GLY A 286 -8.66 2.13 31.09
C GLY A 286 -7.57 1.97 30.04
N CYS A 287 -7.73 2.71 28.95
CA CYS A 287 -6.72 2.86 27.91
C CYS A 287 -6.45 4.34 27.60
N SER A 288 -5.23 4.66 27.19
CA SER A 288 -4.83 5.99 26.70
C SER A 288 -4.16 5.87 25.34
N TYR A 289 -4.63 6.63 24.36
CA TYR A 289 -4.06 6.68 23.01
C TYR A 289 -2.96 7.72 22.91
N HIS A 290 -1.91 7.39 22.17
CA HIS A 290 -0.78 8.25 21.88
C HIS A 290 -0.63 8.41 20.36
N ASP A 291 -1.39 9.33 19.78
CA ASP A 291 -1.46 9.54 18.32
C ASP A 291 -0.08 9.78 17.68
N GLU A 292 0.80 10.50 18.39
CA GLU A 292 2.17 10.79 17.93
C GLU A 292 3.04 9.54 17.75
N ASN A 293 2.71 8.42 18.40
CA ASN A 293 3.44 7.16 18.33
C ASN A 293 2.63 6.03 17.68
N THR A 294 1.37 6.32 17.31
CA THR A 294 0.37 5.32 16.90
C THR A 294 0.32 4.11 17.85
N SER A 295 0.24 4.40 19.15
CA SER A 295 0.20 3.41 20.24
C SER A 295 -0.97 3.63 21.21
N VAL A 296 -1.28 2.59 21.97
CA VAL A 296 -2.26 2.59 23.06
C VAL A 296 -1.65 1.94 24.29
N THR A 297 -1.82 2.57 25.44
CA THR A 297 -1.44 2.02 26.75
C THR A 297 -2.67 1.47 27.47
N ILE A 298 -2.66 0.20 27.83
CA ILE A 298 -3.67 -0.47 28.66
C ILE A 298 -3.14 -0.51 30.09
N SER A 299 -3.91 0.02 31.05
CA SER A 299 -3.50 0.16 32.46
C SER A 299 -4.20 -0.85 33.36
N PHE A 300 -3.55 -1.24 34.45
CA PHE A 300 -4.06 -2.15 35.49
C PHE A 300 -3.87 -1.53 36.88
N ASP A 301 -4.74 -1.85 37.83
CA ASP A 301 -4.68 -1.34 39.22
C ASP A 301 -3.55 -1.99 40.04
N GLU A 302 -2.84 -2.96 39.47
CA GLU A 302 -1.87 -3.80 40.15
C GLU A 302 -0.57 -3.88 39.37
N GLU A 303 0.55 -4.05 40.09
CA GLU A 303 1.84 -4.37 39.49
C GLU A 303 1.85 -5.82 39.00
N LEU A 304 2.05 -5.99 37.70
CA LEU A 304 2.16 -7.28 37.02
C LEU A 304 3.58 -7.83 37.22
N PRO A 305 3.75 -9.00 37.85
CA PRO A 305 5.06 -9.61 38.03
C PRO A 305 5.64 -10.15 36.73
N VAL A 306 6.95 -10.41 36.75
CA VAL A 306 7.66 -11.08 35.66
C VAL A 306 7.17 -12.53 35.55
N ALA A 307 6.58 -12.90 34.40
CA ALA A 307 6.12 -14.26 34.10
C ALA A 307 5.85 -14.45 32.59
N ASN A 308 5.79 -15.70 32.15
CA ASN A 308 5.74 -16.10 30.73
C ASN A 308 4.37 -16.67 30.31
N VAL A 309 3.29 -16.37 31.05
CA VAL A 309 1.99 -17.05 30.90
C VAL A 309 0.79 -16.09 31.01
N TYR A 310 0.93 -14.87 30.49
CA TYR A 310 -0.19 -13.95 30.41
C TYR A 310 -0.88 -14.03 29.05
N LYS A 311 -2.21 -13.90 29.05
CA LYS A 311 -3.02 -13.72 27.85
C LYS A 311 -3.81 -12.43 27.95
N LEU A 312 -3.48 -11.46 27.10
CA LEU A 312 -4.21 -10.20 26.98
C LEU A 312 -5.35 -10.37 25.97
N VAL A 313 -6.58 -10.27 26.44
CA VAL A 313 -7.80 -10.32 25.64
C VAL A 313 -8.27 -8.88 25.42
N ILE A 314 -8.41 -8.49 24.16
CA ILE A 314 -8.80 -7.15 23.74
C ILE A 314 -10.04 -7.27 22.85
N THR A 315 -11.10 -6.57 23.24
CA THR A 315 -12.24 -6.34 22.35
C THR A 315 -12.12 -4.95 21.76
N TYR A 316 -12.19 -4.82 20.44
CA TYR A 316 -12.01 -3.56 19.76
C TYR A 316 -12.89 -3.44 18.51
N GLN A 317 -12.97 -2.22 17.97
CA GLN A 317 -13.65 -1.90 16.72
C GLN A 317 -12.70 -1.11 15.81
N GLY A 318 -12.86 -1.25 14.49
CA GLY A 318 -12.10 -0.51 13.48
C GLY A 318 -12.95 -0.24 12.24
N ALA A 319 -12.56 0.73 11.42
CA ALA A 319 -13.26 1.07 10.18
C ALA A 319 -12.49 0.58 8.95
N LEU A 320 -13.22 0.06 7.96
CA LEU A 320 -12.63 -0.26 6.65
C LEU A 320 -12.34 1.03 5.88
N ASN A 321 -11.06 1.39 5.81
CA ASN A 321 -10.60 2.56 5.07
C ASN A 321 -10.53 2.28 3.55
N ALA A 322 -10.28 3.33 2.75
CA ALA A 322 -10.10 3.26 1.28
C ALA A 322 -8.70 3.68 0.82
N GLN A 323 -7.69 3.52 1.69
CA GLN A 323 -6.33 4.07 1.49
C GLN A 323 -5.31 3.01 1.04
N SER A 324 -5.74 1.78 0.76
CA SER A 324 -4.87 0.66 0.36
C SER A 324 -3.75 0.34 1.36
N MET A 325 -4.06 0.43 2.66
CA MET A 325 -3.15 0.19 3.79
C MET A 325 -3.97 -0.28 5.00
N GLY A 326 -3.40 -1.12 5.87
CA GLY A 326 -4.13 -1.73 6.98
C GLY A 326 -5.15 -2.75 6.48
N PHE A 327 -6.33 -2.82 7.13
CA PHE A 327 -7.48 -3.59 6.63
C PHE A 327 -8.45 -2.66 5.89
N TYR A 328 -8.56 -2.84 4.58
CA TYR A 328 -9.14 -1.84 3.70
C TYR A 328 -10.04 -2.44 2.61
N ARG A 329 -10.85 -1.60 1.98
CA ARG A 329 -11.72 -1.96 0.85
C ARG A 329 -11.07 -1.65 -0.50
N ALA A 330 -11.09 -2.62 -1.41
CA ALA A 330 -10.59 -2.49 -2.78
C ALA A 330 -11.75 -2.64 -3.78
N GLN A 331 -12.14 -1.55 -4.42
CA GLN A 331 -13.25 -1.53 -5.37
C GLN A 331 -12.87 -2.16 -6.71
N TYR A 332 -13.84 -2.77 -7.40
CA TYR A 332 -13.63 -3.31 -8.73
C TYR A 332 -14.83 -3.12 -9.65
N LYS A 333 -14.58 -3.22 -10.96
CA LYS A 333 -15.65 -3.37 -11.95
C LYS A 333 -15.92 -4.84 -12.16
N ALA A 334 -17.12 -5.28 -11.80
CA ALA A 334 -17.51 -6.67 -11.94
C ALA A 334 -17.71 -7.04 -13.42
N LEU A 335 -17.21 -8.21 -13.82
CA LEU A 335 -17.43 -8.78 -15.16
C LEU A 335 -18.72 -9.60 -15.24
N SER A 336 -19.25 -10.01 -14.08
CA SER A 336 -20.53 -10.66 -13.87
C SER A 336 -21.16 -10.12 -12.59
N GLU A 337 -22.48 -10.26 -12.41
CA GLU A 337 -23.15 -9.79 -11.20
C GLU A 337 -22.56 -10.49 -9.95
N PRO A 338 -21.96 -9.75 -9.00
CA PRO A 338 -21.48 -10.32 -7.75
C PRO A 338 -22.65 -10.84 -6.90
N PRO A 339 -22.41 -11.80 -5.99
CA PRO A 339 -23.41 -12.20 -5.00
C PRO A 339 -23.99 -11.00 -4.22
N ASP A 340 -25.27 -11.06 -3.85
CA ASP A 340 -25.96 -9.96 -3.15
C ASP A 340 -25.30 -9.57 -1.82
N SER A 341 -24.58 -10.49 -1.19
CA SER A 341 -23.87 -10.25 0.06
C SER A 341 -22.58 -9.44 -0.12
N VAL A 342 -22.05 -9.33 -1.35
CA VAL A 342 -20.84 -8.54 -1.65
C VAL A 342 -21.16 -7.07 -1.42
N ALA A 343 -20.41 -6.46 -0.52
CA ALA A 343 -20.63 -5.09 -0.15
C ALA A 343 -20.28 -4.13 -1.30
N ARG A 344 -20.99 -3.01 -1.33
CA ARG A 344 -20.86 -1.95 -2.34
C ARG A 344 -20.57 -0.62 -1.68
N ASP A 345 -19.76 0.20 -2.34
CA ASP A 345 -19.52 1.56 -1.88
C ASP A 345 -20.72 2.47 -2.23
N LYS A 346 -20.67 3.74 -1.82
CA LYS A 346 -21.75 4.72 -2.01
C LYS A 346 -22.14 4.95 -3.48
N ASP A 347 -21.22 4.68 -4.40
CA ASP A 347 -21.43 4.77 -5.85
C ASP A 347 -22.01 3.49 -6.47
N GLY A 348 -22.24 2.43 -5.67
CA GLY A 348 -22.73 1.14 -6.10
C GLY A 348 -21.65 0.17 -6.58
N SER A 349 -20.38 0.58 -6.59
CA SER A 349 -19.25 -0.26 -7.00
C SER A 349 -19.02 -1.37 -5.96
N PRO A 350 -18.94 -2.65 -6.38
CA PRO A 350 -18.60 -3.73 -5.47
C PRO A 350 -17.14 -3.63 -5.02
N TYR A 351 -16.84 -4.13 -3.83
CA TYR A 351 -15.48 -4.20 -3.30
C TYR A 351 -15.18 -5.53 -2.62
N ILE A 352 -13.91 -5.91 -2.65
CA ILE A 352 -13.35 -6.90 -1.74
C ILE A 352 -12.74 -6.17 -0.53
N VAL A 353 -12.55 -6.87 0.58
CA VAL A 353 -11.73 -6.36 1.70
C VAL A 353 -10.46 -7.17 1.80
N CYS A 354 -9.34 -6.51 2.02
CA CYS A 354 -8.03 -7.14 2.07
C CYS A 354 -7.07 -6.35 2.95
N THR A 355 -5.89 -6.92 3.19
CA THR A 355 -4.86 -6.36 4.06
C THR A 355 -3.61 -5.94 3.29
N GLN A 356 -2.99 -4.84 3.73
CA GLN A 356 -1.61 -4.46 3.38
C GLN A 356 -0.94 -3.93 4.65
N PHE A 357 -0.02 -4.70 5.24
CA PHE A 357 0.56 -4.36 6.54
C PHE A 357 2.01 -3.90 6.48
N GLN A 358 2.78 -4.21 5.44
CA GLN A 358 4.12 -3.64 5.36
C GLN A 358 4.06 -2.14 5.08
N PRO A 359 4.83 -1.31 5.82
CA PRO A 359 5.73 -1.69 6.92
C PRO A 359 5.05 -1.78 8.31
N VAL A 360 4.12 -0.88 8.62
CA VAL A 360 3.52 -0.71 9.96
C VAL A 360 2.00 -0.56 9.92
N GLY A 361 1.36 -1.27 8.99
CA GLY A 361 -0.08 -1.23 8.77
C GLY A 361 -0.87 -2.24 9.60
N ALA A 362 -0.24 -3.21 10.27
CA ALA A 362 -0.97 -4.22 11.06
C ALA A 362 -1.73 -3.57 12.22
N ARG A 363 -1.14 -2.53 12.83
CA ARG A 363 -1.76 -1.70 13.89
C ARG A 363 -3.07 -1.02 13.49
N ARG A 364 -3.40 -0.94 12.19
CA ARG A 364 -4.66 -0.42 11.66
C ARG A 364 -5.74 -1.49 11.49
N ALA A 365 -5.40 -2.75 11.70
CA ALA A 365 -6.32 -3.88 11.61
C ALA A 365 -6.55 -4.54 12.96
N PHE A 366 -5.51 -4.64 13.79
CA PHE A 366 -5.60 -5.17 15.15
C PHE A 366 -4.52 -4.56 16.05
N PRO A 367 -4.77 -4.39 17.36
CA PRO A 367 -3.76 -3.91 18.29
C PRO A 367 -2.65 -4.95 18.45
N CYS A 368 -1.37 -4.58 18.27
CA CYS A 368 -0.24 -5.53 18.30
C CYS A 368 1.12 -4.87 18.54
N PHE A 369 2.16 -5.68 18.77
CA PHE A 369 3.57 -5.23 18.74
C PHE A 369 4.04 -5.20 17.29
N ASP A 370 3.78 -4.09 16.60
CA ASP A 370 3.91 -3.98 15.15
C ASP A 370 5.33 -3.59 14.71
N GLU A 371 6.26 -4.47 15.06
CA GLU A 371 7.70 -4.38 14.81
C GLU A 371 8.22 -5.71 14.23
N PRO A 372 9.16 -5.70 13.26
CA PRO A 372 9.55 -6.90 12.52
C PRO A 372 10.24 -7.97 13.39
N ASN A 373 10.92 -7.58 14.47
CA ASN A 373 11.56 -8.49 15.43
C ASN A 373 10.62 -9.05 16.51
N MET A 374 9.39 -8.56 16.58
CA MET A 374 8.36 -9.06 17.50
C MET A 374 7.54 -10.19 16.84
N LYS A 375 8.24 -11.24 16.39
CA LYS A 375 7.61 -12.38 15.71
C LYS A 375 6.69 -13.18 16.64
N ALA A 376 5.57 -13.65 16.08
CA ALA A 376 4.61 -14.51 16.76
C ALA A 376 3.99 -15.53 15.80
N THR A 377 3.22 -16.48 16.34
CA THR A 377 2.28 -17.30 15.56
C THR A 377 0.92 -16.62 15.54
N PHE A 378 0.16 -16.79 14.46
CA PHE A 378 -1.17 -16.20 14.31
C PHE A 378 -2.23 -17.27 14.06
N SER A 379 -3.34 -17.20 14.80
CA SER A 379 -4.56 -17.96 14.55
C SER A 379 -5.65 -16.97 14.15
N LEU A 380 -6.31 -17.20 13.01
CA LEU A 380 -7.28 -16.27 12.44
C LEU A 380 -8.63 -16.95 12.22
N ASP A 381 -9.67 -16.30 12.74
CA ASP A 381 -11.06 -16.65 12.49
C ASP A 381 -11.76 -15.49 11.76
N ILE A 382 -12.50 -15.80 10.70
CA ILE A 382 -13.27 -14.80 9.95
C ILE A 382 -14.72 -15.25 9.88
N GLU A 383 -15.63 -14.41 10.38
CA GLU A 383 -17.05 -14.54 10.13
C GLU A 383 -17.47 -13.71 8.91
N LEU A 384 -18.16 -14.34 7.96
CA LEU A 384 -18.55 -13.72 6.69
C LEU A 384 -19.84 -14.34 6.13
N PRO A 385 -20.53 -13.68 5.19
CA PRO A 385 -21.65 -14.27 4.47
C PRO A 385 -21.27 -15.61 3.81
N ALA A 386 -22.18 -16.58 3.85
CA ALA A 386 -21.89 -17.97 3.46
C ALA A 386 -21.48 -18.13 1.98
N ASP A 387 -21.93 -17.22 1.11
CA ASP A 387 -21.67 -17.18 -0.33
C ASP A 387 -20.38 -16.44 -0.73
N GLN A 388 -19.64 -15.87 0.23
CA GLN A 388 -18.34 -15.24 0.00
C GLN A 388 -17.16 -16.16 0.32
N THR A 389 -16.00 -15.83 -0.25
CA THR A 389 -14.74 -16.56 -0.02
C THR A 389 -13.87 -15.79 0.98
N ALA A 390 -13.26 -16.50 1.92
CA ALA A 390 -12.18 -15.99 2.79
C ALA A 390 -10.88 -16.75 2.48
N ILE A 391 -9.77 -16.03 2.38
CA ILE A 391 -8.42 -16.59 2.24
C ILE A 391 -7.47 -15.89 3.22
N SER A 392 -6.43 -16.61 3.68
CA SER A 392 -5.39 -16.09 4.59
C SER A 392 -4.06 -16.81 4.33
N ASN A 393 -3.04 -16.61 5.17
CA ASN A 393 -1.69 -17.16 5.05
C ASN A 393 -1.63 -18.69 4.97
N THR A 394 -2.51 -19.37 5.71
CA THR A 394 -2.53 -20.84 5.88
C THR A 394 -3.80 -21.46 5.29
N PRO A 395 -3.85 -22.80 5.14
CA PRO A 395 -5.08 -23.50 4.76
C PRO A 395 -6.24 -23.26 5.74
N VAL A 396 -7.46 -23.43 5.26
CA VAL A 396 -8.66 -23.48 6.10
C VAL A 396 -8.63 -24.75 6.95
N ALA A 397 -8.67 -24.59 8.27
CA ALA A 397 -8.78 -25.69 9.23
C ALA A 397 -10.22 -26.16 9.37
N THR A 398 -11.16 -25.24 9.60
CA THR A 398 -12.60 -25.55 9.72
C THR A 398 -13.47 -24.48 9.06
N THR A 399 -14.68 -24.87 8.70
CA THR A 399 -15.74 -23.97 8.28
C THR A 399 -17.03 -24.40 8.97
N GLU A 400 -17.65 -23.47 9.68
CA GLU A 400 -18.85 -23.74 10.48
C GLU A 400 -19.94 -22.74 10.11
N ASP A 401 -21.16 -23.22 9.89
CA ASP A 401 -22.31 -22.33 9.70
C ASP A 401 -22.61 -21.61 11.02
N VAL A 402 -22.81 -20.28 10.93
CA VAL A 402 -23.25 -19.46 12.06
C VAL A 402 -24.61 -18.82 11.72
N ALA A 403 -25.19 -18.07 12.66
CA ALA A 403 -26.52 -17.48 12.46
C ALA A 403 -26.56 -16.52 11.25
N ASP A 404 -27.78 -16.22 10.77
CA ASP A 404 -28.06 -15.18 9.77
C ASP A 404 -27.38 -15.38 8.40
N GLY A 405 -27.22 -16.63 7.97
CA GLY A 405 -26.68 -16.95 6.64
C GLY A 405 -25.19 -16.66 6.50
N ARG A 406 -24.47 -16.63 7.63
CA ARG A 406 -23.01 -16.47 7.69
C ARG A 406 -22.33 -17.80 8.01
N LYS A 407 -21.01 -17.82 7.81
CA LYS A 407 -20.12 -18.90 8.24
C LYS A 407 -18.94 -18.31 8.99
N ARG A 408 -18.34 -19.10 9.88
CA ARG A 408 -17.02 -18.86 10.47
C ARG A 408 -16.01 -19.75 9.76
N VAL A 409 -14.94 -19.14 9.23
CA VAL A 409 -13.81 -19.83 8.62
C VAL A 409 -12.61 -19.65 9.54
N SER A 410 -12.11 -20.76 10.07
CA SER A 410 -10.93 -20.81 10.92
C SER A 410 -9.74 -21.33 10.12
N PHE A 411 -8.63 -20.61 10.15
CA PHE A 411 -7.40 -20.99 9.45
C PHE A 411 -6.43 -21.74 10.37
N GLU A 412 -5.58 -22.59 9.80
CA GLU A 412 -4.51 -23.22 10.57
C GLU A 412 -3.56 -22.16 11.16
N THR A 413 -2.94 -22.44 12.30
CA THR A 413 -2.01 -21.48 12.92
C THR A 413 -0.75 -21.33 12.07
N THR A 414 -0.31 -20.09 11.84
CA THR A 414 0.89 -19.80 11.05
C THR A 414 2.15 -20.30 11.77
N PRO A 415 3.26 -20.54 11.05
CA PRO A 415 4.58 -20.51 11.66
C PRO A 415 4.87 -19.17 12.32
N VAL A 416 5.93 -19.13 13.14
CA VAL A 416 6.44 -17.88 13.74
C VAL A 416 6.85 -16.93 12.62
N MET A 417 6.23 -15.76 12.57
CA MET A 417 6.44 -14.72 11.55
C MET A 417 6.20 -13.31 12.11
N SER A 418 6.64 -12.28 11.39
CA SER A 418 6.42 -10.88 11.78
C SER A 418 4.98 -10.42 11.48
N THR A 419 4.46 -9.44 12.22
CA THR A 419 3.09 -8.91 12.09
C THR A 419 2.76 -8.44 10.66
N TYR A 420 3.73 -7.82 9.98
CA TYR A 420 3.53 -7.24 8.65
C TYR A 420 3.23 -8.29 7.55
N LEU A 421 3.46 -9.58 7.83
CA LEU A 421 3.22 -10.69 6.91
C LEU A 421 1.84 -11.31 7.05
N LEU A 422 1.12 -11.03 8.14
CA LEU A 422 -0.25 -11.50 8.31
C LEU A 422 -1.12 -10.91 7.21
N ALA A 423 -1.95 -11.73 6.58
CA ALA A 423 -2.84 -11.30 5.53
C ALA A 423 -4.14 -12.08 5.48
N TRP A 424 -5.19 -11.39 5.05
CA TRP A 424 -6.45 -12.02 4.67
C TRP A 424 -7.18 -11.20 3.61
N ALA A 425 -8.06 -11.87 2.89
CA ALA A 425 -8.99 -11.22 1.97
C ALA A 425 -10.36 -11.91 1.99
N VAL A 426 -11.41 -11.10 1.82
CA VAL A 426 -12.80 -11.54 1.76
C VAL A 426 -13.52 -10.88 0.58
N GLY A 427 -14.27 -11.68 -0.19
CA GLY A 427 -15.12 -11.17 -1.27
C GLY A 427 -15.51 -12.24 -2.29
N ASP A 428 -15.96 -11.80 -3.46
CA ASP A 428 -16.26 -12.65 -4.62
C ASP A 428 -14.97 -13.08 -5.35
N LEU A 429 -14.22 -13.94 -4.68
CA LEU A 429 -12.95 -14.46 -5.15
C LEU A 429 -13.12 -15.86 -5.75
N LYS A 430 -12.58 -16.04 -6.95
CA LYS A 430 -12.43 -17.33 -7.66
C LYS A 430 -10.96 -17.61 -7.88
N TYR A 431 -10.62 -18.87 -8.10
CA TYR A 431 -9.24 -19.24 -8.36
C TYR A 431 -9.08 -20.33 -9.42
N ILE A 432 -7.88 -20.31 -10.01
CA ILE A 432 -7.29 -21.44 -10.73
C ILE A 432 -6.14 -22.02 -9.89
N GLU A 433 -5.81 -23.29 -10.10
CA GLU A 433 -4.83 -24.02 -9.30
C GLU A 433 -3.85 -24.79 -10.19
N THR A 434 -2.60 -24.81 -9.77
CA THR A 434 -1.55 -25.72 -10.24
C THR A 434 -0.81 -26.29 -9.04
N PHE A 435 0.21 -27.10 -9.27
CA PHE A 435 1.00 -27.73 -8.22
C PHE A 435 2.49 -27.62 -8.53
N THR A 436 3.32 -27.59 -7.49
CA THR A 436 4.76 -27.79 -7.64
C THR A 436 5.07 -29.13 -8.33
N ALA A 437 6.21 -29.20 -9.02
CA ALA A 437 6.66 -30.46 -9.59
C ALA A 437 7.20 -31.39 -8.50
N GLN A 438 7.89 -30.83 -7.51
CA GLN A 438 8.42 -31.56 -6.35
C GLN A 438 7.40 -31.68 -5.21
N GLU A 439 7.65 -32.66 -4.33
CA GLU A 439 6.89 -32.86 -3.09
C GLU A 439 7.60 -32.22 -1.89
N TYR A 440 6.83 -31.55 -1.05
CA TYR A 440 7.26 -30.94 0.20
C TYR A 440 6.39 -31.50 1.32
N GLY A 441 7.02 -32.05 2.36
CA GLY A 441 6.28 -32.73 3.43
C GLY A 441 5.46 -33.94 2.96
N GLY A 442 5.85 -34.57 1.83
CA GLY A 442 5.17 -35.74 1.26
C GLY A 442 3.99 -35.44 0.33
N SER A 443 3.82 -34.17 -0.07
CA SER A 443 2.78 -33.77 -1.04
C SER A 443 3.24 -32.62 -1.93
N LYS A 444 2.69 -32.51 -3.14
CA LYS A 444 2.92 -31.33 -3.98
C LYS A 444 2.18 -30.14 -3.39
N VAL A 445 2.84 -28.99 -3.36
CA VAL A 445 2.25 -27.75 -2.84
C VAL A 445 1.25 -27.22 -3.87
N PRO A 446 -0.04 -27.05 -3.51
CA PRO A 446 -1.00 -26.33 -4.34
C PRO A 446 -0.61 -24.86 -4.45
N VAL A 447 -0.62 -24.35 -5.67
CA VAL A 447 -0.35 -22.95 -6.00
C VAL A 447 -1.57 -22.37 -6.70
N ARG A 448 -2.21 -21.37 -6.08
CA ARG A 448 -3.51 -20.85 -6.55
C ARG A 448 -3.44 -19.38 -6.91
N PHE A 449 -4.18 -18.99 -7.95
CA PHE A 449 -4.36 -17.58 -8.32
C PHE A 449 -5.78 -17.15 -8.01
N TYR A 450 -5.95 -16.29 -7.02
CA TYR A 450 -7.22 -15.66 -6.68
C TYR A 450 -7.38 -14.32 -7.39
N ALA A 451 -8.58 -14.10 -7.93
CA ALA A 451 -9.01 -12.80 -8.45
C ALA A 451 -10.53 -12.66 -8.28
N THR A 452 -11.04 -11.45 -8.51
CA THR A 452 -12.48 -11.23 -8.65
C THR A 452 -13.03 -12.04 -9.82
N ALA A 453 -14.24 -12.58 -9.68
CA ALA A 453 -14.84 -13.49 -10.66
C ALA A 453 -14.73 -13.01 -12.12
N GLY A 454 -14.25 -13.90 -13.00
CA GLY A 454 -14.04 -13.68 -14.43
C GLY A 454 -12.61 -13.28 -14.81
N LEU A 455 -11.75 -12.97 -13.83
CA LEU A 455 -10.34 -12.61 -14.06
C LEU A 455 -9.35 -13.72 -13.68
N GLU A 456 -9.77 -14.74 -12.94
CA GLU A 456 -8.89 -15.77 -12.39
C GLU A 456 -8.08 -16.51 -13.46
N GLY A 457 -8.67 -16.76 -14.64
CA GLY A 457 -7.99 -17.43 -15.75
C GLY A 457 -6.78 -16.67 -16.30
N GLN A 458 -6.73 -15.34 -16.11
CA GLN A 458 -5.60 -14.51 -16.55
C GLN A 458 -4.38 -14.67 -15.64
N GLY A 459 -4.49 -15.37 -14.52
CA GLY A 459 -3.37 -15.68 -13.62
C GLY A 459 -2.56 -16.92 -13.98
N SER A 460 -2.89 -17.61 -15.07
CA SER A 460 -2.31 -18.93 -15.39
C SER A 460 -0.78 -18.88 -15.48
N PHE A 461 -0.23 -17.89 -16.19
CA PHE A 461 1.21 -17.69 -16.28
C PHE A 461 1.85 -17.40 -14.91
N ALA A 462 1.18 -16.61 -14.06
CA ALA A 462 1.71 -16.25 -12.74
C ALA A 462 1.86 -17.47 -11.81
N ILE A 463 0.88 -18.38 -11.77
CA ILE A 463 0.98 -19.57 -10.90
C ILE A 463 1.93 -20.64 -11.44
N GLU A 464 2.09 -20.73 -12.76
CA GLU A 464 3.12 -21.59 -13.36
C GLU A 464 4.52 -21.11 -12.98
N GLU A 465 4.78 -19.80 -13.08
CA GLU A 465 6.05 -19.21 -12.66
C GLU A 465 6.26 -19.35 -11.15
N ALA A 466 5.23 -19.14 -10.32
CA ALA A 466 5.32 -19.32 -8.87
C ALA A 466 5.67 -20.77 -8.49
N ALA A 467 5.04 -21.76 -9.12
CA ALA A 467 5.34 -23.17 -8.87
C ALA A 467 6.78 -23.53 -9.25
N LYS A 468 7.29 -23.02 -10.38
CA LYS A 468 8.70 -23.18 -10.79
C LYS A 468 9.64 -22.50 -9.79
N ALA A 469 9.31 -21.28 -9.35
CA ALA A 469 10.09 -20.51 -8.38
C ALA A 469 10.21 -21.23 -7.03
N ILE A 470 9.12 -21.81 -6.52
CA ILE A 470 9.15 -22.62 -5.29
C ILE A 470 10.12 -23.80 -5.43
N ASP A 471 10.04 -24.53 -6.53
CA ASP A 471 10.93 -25.68 -6.80
C ASP A 471 12.39 -25.26 -6.97
N PHE A 472 12.61 -24.18 -7.70
CA PHE A 472 13.93 -23.64 -7.95
C PHE A 472 14.58 -23.14 -6.66
N PHE A 473 13.90 -22.33 -5.87
CA PHE A 473 14.46 -21.76 -4.64
C PHE A 473 14.64 -22.80 -3.53
N SER A 474 13.72 -23.76 -3.40
CA SER A 474 13.89 -24.85 -2.43
C SER A 474 15.18 -25.64 -2.70
N LYS A 475 15.43 -25.95 -3.98
CA LYS A 475 16.67 -26.60 -4.42
C LYS A 475 17.89 -25.69 -4.24
N THR A 476 17.80 -24.45 -4.70
CA THR A 476 18.91 -23.48 -4.74
C THR A 476 19.41 -23.12 -3.34
N PHE A 477 18.49 -22.89 -2.40
CA PHE A 477 18.83 -22.58 -1.01
C PHE A 477 18.98 -23.83 -0.14
N GLY A 478 18.61 -25.02 -0.66
CA GLY A 478 18.66 -26.28 0.08
C GLY A 478 17.80 -26.27 1.34
N ILE A 479 16.66 -25.58 1.29
CA ILE A 479 15.66 -25.44 2.36
C ILE A 479 14.29 -25.54 1.71
N ASP A 480 13.55 -26.59 2.05
CA ASP A 480 12.18 -26.81 1.56
C ASP A 480 11.24 -25.64 1.90
N TYR A 481 10.32 -25.36 0.97
CA TYR A 481 9.22 -24.42 1.23
C TYR A 481 8.38 -24.90 2.44
N PRO A 482 8.17 -24.05 3.46
CA PRO A 482 7.69 -24.52 4.76
C PRO A 482 6.17 -24.59 4.91
N LEU A 483 5.39 -24.02 3.98
CA LEU A 483 3.92 -23.98 4.09
C LEU A 483 3.24 -25.02 3.21
N ALA A 484 2.02 -25.41 3.60
CA ALA A 484 1.22 -26.40 2.89
C ALA A 484 0.61 -25.90 1.57
N LYS A 485 0.65 -24.59 1.30
CA LYS A 485 0.07 -23.96 0.09
C LYS A 485 0.78 -22.65 -0.25
N MET A 486 0.57 -22.17 -1.48
CA MET A 486 0.91 -20.81 -1.90
C MET A 486 -0.28 -20.21 -2.67
N ASP A 487 -0.78 -19.08 -2.22
CA ASP A 487 -1.82 -18.33 -2.93
C ASP A 487 -1.25 -17.01 -3.46
N LEU A 488 -1.68 -16.61 -4.64
CA LEU A 488 -1.43 -15.31 -5.25
C LEU A 488 -2.79 -14.59 -5.40
N LEU A 489 -2.94 -13.36 -4.91
CA LEU A 489 -4.17 -12.57 -5.02
C LEU A 489 -3.95 -11.30 -5.86
N ALA A 490 -4.65 -11.21 -6.99
CA ALA A 490 -4.74 -10.00 -7.78
C ALA A 490 -5.73 -8.99 -7.15
N ILE A 491 -5.22 -7.98 -6.47
CA ILE A 491 -6.00 -6.91 -5.85
C ILE A 491 -6.28 -5.79 -6.87
N PRO A 492 -7.56 -5.43 -7.11
CA PRO A 492 -7.94 -4.37 -8.04
C PRO A 492 -7.35 -3.00 -7.69
N GLU A 493 -7.33 -2.66 -6.39
CA GLU A 493 -6.83 -1.39 -5.86
C GLU A 493 -5.71 -1.64 -4.85
N PHE A 494 -4.48 -1.50 -5.35
CA PHE A 494 -3.27 -1.76 -4.59
C PHE A 494 -2.28 -0.61 -4.80
N SER A 495 -1.71 -0.13 -3.69
CA SER A 495 -0.76 0.99 -3.68
C SER A 495 0.63 0.58 -4.17
N TYR A 496 1.02 -0.67 -3.93
CA TYR A 496 2.36 -1.17 -4.22
C TYR A 496 2.38 -2.03 -5.50
N GLY A 497 3.52 -2.66 -5.79
CA GLY A 497 3.63 -3.62 -6.88
C GLY A 497 2.98 -4.94 -6.50
N ALA A 498 3.58 -5.59 -5.51
CA ALA A 498 3.11 -6.77 -4.83
C ALA A 498 3.57 -6.72 -3.36
N MET A 499 3.26 -7.77 -2.60
CA MET A 499 3.55 -7.93 -1.18
C MET A 499 3.69 -9.42 -0.86
N GLU A 500 4.71 -9.78 -0.09
CA GLU A 500 5.19 -11.14 0.10
C GLU A 500 4.46 -11.95 1.19
N ASN A 501 3.24 -11.54 1.60
CA ASN A 501 2.57 -12.10 2.77
C ASN A 501 2.65 -13.64 2.78
N TRP A 502 3.12 -14.22 3.88
CA TRP A 502 3.62 -15.60 3.87
C TRP A 502 2.51 -16.60 3.50
N GLY A 503 2.62 -17.22 2.33
CA GLY A 503 1.61 -18.13 1.78
C GLY A 503 0.42 -17.48 1.08
N LEU A 504 0.28 -16.14 1.10
CA LEU A 504 -0.75 -15.37 0.38
C LEU A 504 -0.12 -14.13 -0.26
N ILE A 505 0.69 -14.30 -1.30
CA ILE A 505 1.28 -13.19 -2.05
C ILE A 505 0.14 -12.33 -2.61
N THR A 506 0.16 -11.02 -2.36
CA THR A 506 -0.84 -10.11 -2.91
C THR A 506 -0.20 -9.13 -3.88
N GLY A 507 -0.95 -8.61 -4.84
CA GLY A 507 -0.39 -7.58 -5.71
C GLY A 507 -1.38 -6.91 -6.63
N LYS A 508 -0.92 -5.83 -7.27
CA LYS A 508 -1.78 -5.03 -8.12
C LYS A 508 -2.22 -5.86 -9.32
N ALA A 509 -3.53 -5.98 -9.55
CA ALA A 509 -4.08 -6.88 -10.57
C ALA A 509 -3.44 -6.69 -11.95
N ASN A 510 -3.19 -5.45 -12.37
CA ASN A 510 -2.58 -5.16 -13.68
C ASN A 510 -1.12 -5.64 -13.82
N LEU A 511 -0.43 -5.96 -12.72
CA LEU A 511 0.93 -6.49 -12.68
C LEU A 511 0.98 -8.01 -12.53
N MET A 512 -0.13 -8.67 -12.22
CA MET A 512 -0.19 -10.11 -11.97
C MET A 512 -1.00 -10.90 -13.01
N ILE A 513 -1.88 -10.24 -13.77
CA ILE A 513 -2.73 -10.89 -14.78
C ILE A 513 -2.16 -10.75 -16.20
N PHE A 514 -2.30 -11.77 -17.02
CA PHE A 514 -1.97 -11.76 -18.45
C PHE A 514 -3.22 -12.12 -19.29
N ASP A 515 -3.66 -11.19 -20.14
CA ASP A 515 -4.76 -11.41 -21.08
C ASP A 515 -4.19 -11.63 -22.49
N GLU A 516 -4.35 -12.85 -23.03
CA GLU A 516 -3.87 -13.24 -24.36
C GLU A 516 -4.37 -12.33 -25.50
N ASN A 517 -5.47 -11.58 -25.31
CA ASN A 517 -6.01 -10.69 -26.35
C ASN A 517 -5.56 -9.23 -26.23
N THR A 518 -5.10 -8.80 -25.04
CA THR A 518 -4.87 -7.37 -24.75
C THR A 518 -3.52 -7.06 -24.10
N SER A 519 -2.84 -8.05 -23.54
CA SER A 519 -1.52 -7.88 -22.95
C SER A 519 -0.43 -7.95 -24.02
N ALA A 520 0.59 -7.10 -23.88
CA ALA A 520 1.81 -7.22 -24.69
C ALA A 520 2.68 -8.37 -24.16
N SER A 521 3.42 -9.06 -25.03
CA SER A 521 4.29 -10.20 -24.66
C SER A 521 5.30 -9.85 -23.56
N THR A 522 5.83 -8.63 -23.56
CA THR A 522 6.73 -8.08 -22.53
C THR A 522 6.14 -8.07 -21.11
N LYS A 523 4.82 -8.21 -20.99
CA LYS A 523 4.15 -8.34 -19.68
C LYS A 523 4.45 -9.67 -19.00
N LYS A 524 4.74 -10.74 -19.76
CA LYS A 524 5.14 -12.04 -19.17
C LYS A 524 6.44 -11.89 -18.38
N GLU A 525 7.39 -11.13 -18.92
CA GLU A 525 8.64 -10.80 -18.23
C GLU A 525 8.41 -10.05 -16.91
N LEU A 526 7.55 -9.03 -16.94
CA LEU A 526 7.16 -8.29 -15.74
C LEU A 526 6.50 -9.18 -14.68
N ILE A 527 5.57 -10.05 -15.08
CA ILE A 527 4.88 -10.98 -14.17
C ILE A 527 5.88 -11.98 -13.59
N SER A 528 6.74 -12.58 -14.42
CA SER A 528 7.75 -13.56 -13.97
C SER A 528 8.73 -12.92 -12.98
N SER A 529 9.17 -11.69 -13.24
CA SER A 529 10.04 -10.93 -12.33
C SER A 529 9.38 -10.65 -10.98
N ILE A 530 8.15 -10.12 -10.97
CA ILE A 530 7.42 -9.84 -9.72
C ILE A 530 7.14 -11.14 -8.97
N VAL A 531 6.58 -12.15 -9.62
CA VAL A 531 6.25 -13.42 -8.96
C VAL A 531 7.50 -14.08 -8.39
N SER A 532 8.61 -14.09 -9.12
CA SER A 532 9.87 -14.68 -8.63
C SER A 532 10.45 -13.89 -7.45
N HIS A 533 10.31 -12.56 -7.44
CA HIS A 533 10.68 -11.69 -6.32
C HIS A 533 9.85 -12.03 -5.07
N GLU A 534 8.52 -12.08 -5.20
CA GLU A 534 7.63 -12.39 -4.07
C GLU A 534 7.79 -13.82 -3.53
N VAL A 535 8.11 -14.78 -4.41
CA VAL A 535 8.40 -16.15 -3.98
C VAL A 535 9.79 -16.25 -3.33
N ALA A 536 10.78 -15.45 -3.74
CA ALA A 536 12.07 -15.38 -3.06
C ALA A 536 11.93 -14.87 -1.62
N HIS A 537 11.02 -13.92 -1.39
CA HIS A 537 10.74 -13.39 -0.06
C HIS A 537 10.25 -14.46 0.95
N GLN A 538 9.73 -15.58 0.48
CA GLN A 538 9.35 -16.71 1.34
C GLN A 538 10.55 -17.27 2.13
N TRP A 539 11.78 -17.03 1.65
CA TRP A 539 13.03 -17.26 2.39
C TRP A 539 13.63 -15.95 2.94
N PHE A 540 13.72 -14.89 2.11
CA PHE A 540 14.31 -13.60 2.48
C PHE A 540 13.25 -12.57 2.87
N GLY A 541 12.93 -12.52 4.15
CA GLY A 541 11.93 -11.62 4.73
C GLY A 541 10.90 -12.38 5.54
N ASN A 542 10.47 -13.55 5.09
CA ASN A 542 9.49 -14.35 5.82
C ASN A 542 10.18 -15.34 6.77
N LEU A 543 10.94 -16.27 6.19
CA LEU A 543 11.64 -17.30 6.96
C LEU A 543 12.73 -16.71 7.84
N VAL A 544 13.53 -15.80 7.28
CA VAL A 544 14.53 -14.99 7.98
C VAL A 544 14.23 -13.55 7.67
N THR A 545 13.94 -12.75 8.70
CA THR A 545 13.55 -11.33 8.57
C THR A 545 14.70 -10.47 9.08
N MET A 546 14.91 -9.27 8.55
CA MET A 546 15.80 -8.31 9.19
C MET A 546 15.38 -8.03 10.65
N ASP A 547 16.34 -7.71 11.51
CA ASP A 547 16.05 -7.33 12.91
C ASP A 547 15.28 -6.02 13.00
N TRP A 548 15.69 -5.02 12.22
CA TRP A 548 15.01 -3.74 12.14
C TRP A 548 15.04 -3.16 10.71
N TRP A 549 14.23 -2.13 10.48
CA TRP A 549 14.00 -1.52 9.16
C TRP A 549 15.22 -0.83 8.56
N ASP A 550 16.26 -0.54 9.35
CA ASP A 550 17.54 0.00 8.87
C ASP A 550 18.31 -0.99 7.99
N GLU A 551 17.97 -2.28 8.08
CA GLU A 551 18.49 -3.36 7.25
C GLU A 551 17.43 -3.97 6.31
N LEU A 552 16.38 -3.22 5.94
CA LEU A 552 15.34 -3.62 4.96
C LEU A 552 15.91 -4.25 3.68
N TRP A 553 17.09 -3.80 3.26
CA TRP A 553 17.79 -4.30 2.09
C TRP A 553 18.11 -5.81 2.15
N LEU A 554 18.21 -6.40 3.35
CA LEU A 554 18.40 -7.85 3.51
C LEU A 554 17.23 -8.65 2.96
N ASN A 555 16.03 -8.08 3.02
CA ASN A 555 14.86 -8.65 2.37
C ASN A 555 14.86 -8.25 0.89
N GLU A 556 14.77 -6.95 0.62
CA GLU A 556 14.45 -6.42 -0.72
C GLU A 556 15.58 -6.61 -1.73
N GLY A 557 16.82 -6.40 -1.32
CA GLY A 557 17.99 -6.59 -2.16
C GLY A 557 18.21 -8.05 -2.55
N PHE A 558 18.01 -8.97 -1.60
CA PHE A 558 18.11 -10.41 -1.86
C PHE A 558 16.96 -10.94 -2.70
N ALA A 559 15.72 -10.55 -2.40
CA ALA A 559 14.57 -10.93 -3.22
C ALA A 559 14.72 -10.42 -4.65
N THR A 560 15.22 -9.19 -4.83
CA THR A 560 15.53 -8.64 -6.15
C THR A 560 16.60 -9.48 -6.87
N TRP A 561 17.69 -9.84 -6.19
CA TRP A 561 18.76 -10.65 -6.78
C TRP A 561 18.28 -12.06 -7.14
N ALA A 562 17.62 -12.74 -6.20
CA ALA A 562 17.10 -14.10 -6.37
C ALA A 562 16.00 -14.14 -7.45
N GLY A 563 15.14 -13.13 -7.51
CA GLY A 563 14.13 -12.96 -8.55
C GLY A 563 14.76 -12.88 -9.94
N ASN A 564 15.74 -11.99 -10.15
CA ASN A 564 16.46 -11.92 -11.42
C ASN A 564 17.18 -13.23 -11.76
N TYR A 565 17.80 -13.88 -10.76
CA TYR A 565 18.47 -15.17 -10.95
C TYR A 565 17.51 -16.29 -11.37
N ALA A 566 16.28 -16.32 -10.82
CA ALA A 566 15.26 -17.29 -11.21
C ALA A 566 14.70 -17.01 -12.61
N VAL A 567 14.40 -15.75 -12.95
CA VAL A 567 13.91 -15.39 -14.30
C VAL A 567 14.94 -15.72 -15.37
N ASP A 568 16.21 -15.40 -15.14
CA ASP A 568 17.32 -15.76 -16.03
C ASP A 568 17.44 -17.29 -16.24
N HIS A 569 17.16 -18.07 -15.18
CA HIS A 569 17.12 -19.53 -15.27
C HIS A 569 15.90 -20.06 -16.06
N PHE A 570 14.72 -19.46 -15.87
CA PHE A 570 13.48 -19.92 -16.50
C PHE A 570 13.39 -19.49 -17.96
N HIS A 571 13.92 -18.31 -18.29
CA HIS A 571 13.83 -17.66 -19.60
C HIS A 571 15.20 -17.10 -20.01
N PRO A 572 16.18 -17.96 -20.35
CA PRO A 572 17.55 -17.55 -20.66
C PRO A 572 17.67 -16.71 -21.95
N ASP A 573 16.61 -16.59 -22.74
CA ASP A 573 16.50 -15.77 -23.95
C ASP A 573 15.98 -14.34 -23.69
N TRP A 574 15.74 -13.96 -22.42
CA TRP A 574 15.18 -12.67 -22.04
C TRP A 574 16.21 -11.59 -21.69
N ASP A 575 17.50 -11.92 -21.70
CA ASP A 575 18.60 -10.97 -21.38
C ASP A 575 18.36 -10.27 -20.03
N THR A 576 17.93 -11.03 -19.01
CA THR A 576 17.48 -10.50 -17.70
C THR A 576 18.55 -9.65 -17.02
N TRP A 577 19.81 -10.11 -17.01
CA TRP A 577 20.91 -9.39 -16.38
C TRP A 577 21.36 -8.15 -17.18
N GLU A 578 21.32 -8.19 -18.52
CA GLU A 578 21.57 -7.02 -19.37
C GLU A 578 20.50 -5.96 -19.15
N LYS A 579 19.23 -6.36 -19.02
CA LYS A 579 18.14 -5.46 -18.67
C LYS A 579 18.34 -4.88 -17.28
N PHE A 580 18.61 -5.71 -16.26
CA PHE A 580 18.93 -5.25 -14.92
C PHE A 580 20.08 -4.23 -14.94
N MET A 581 21.15 -4.48 -15.68
CA MET A 581 22.26 -3.55 -15.82
C MET A 581 21.85 -2.22 -16.49
N SER A 582 21.02 -2.28 -17.54
CA SER A 582 20.63 -1.09 -18.32
C SER A 582 19.51 -0.25 -17.69
N GLU A 583 18.75 -0.79 -16.73
CA GLU A 583 17.70 -0.07 -16.01
C GLU A 583 17.85 -0.10 -14.50
N GLY A 584 17.90 -1.27 -13.88
CA GLY A 584 18.00 -1.45 -12.43
C GLY A 584 19.27 -0.84 -11.84
N MET A 585 20.42 -1.39 -12.23
CA MET A 585 21.75 -0.94 -11.81
C MET A 585 22.01 0.51 -12.23
N GLU A 586 21.71 0.87 -13.48
CA GLU A 586 21.89 2.24 -13.97
C GLU A 586 21.05 3.24 -13.17
N GLY A 587 19.79 2.90 -12.86
CA GLY A 587 18.91 3.70 -12.01
C GLY A 587 19.49 3.90 -10.61
N ALA A 588 19.99 2.83 -9.98
CA ALA A 588 20.67 2.90 -8.69
C ALA A 588 21.92 3.78 -8.74
N LEU A 589 22.80 3.62 -9.74
CA LEU A 589 23.99 4.45 -9.90
C LEU A 589 23.62 5.93 -10.07
N ILE A 590 22.58 6.27 -10.84
CA ILE A 590 22.12 7.65 -11.00
C ILE A 590 21.63 8.24 -9.67
N ARG A 591 20.89 7.48 -8.86
CA ARG A 591 20.43 7.94 -7.54
C ARG A 591 21.59 8.09 -6.57
N ASP A 592 22.47 7.11 -6.54
CA ASP A 592 23.57 7.04 -5.59
C ASP A 592 24.68 8.07 -5.86
N ALA A 593 24.71 8.65 -7.08
CA ALA A 593 25.55 9.80 -7.41
C ALA A 593 25.06 11.13 -6.80
N MET A 594 23.85 11.18 -6.21
CA MET A 594 23.30 12.39 -5.58
C MET A 594 23.86 12.59 -4.17
N ARG A 595 24.02 13.85 -3.75
CA ARG A 595 24.43 14.17 -2.36
C ARG A 595 23.32 13.86 -1.35
N SER A 596 22.06 13.97 -1.76
CA SER A 596 20.86 13.54 -1.01
C SER A 596 20.59 12.02 -1.00
N SER A 597 21.49 11.19 -1.54
CA SER A 597 21.39 9.73 -1.43
C SER A 597 21.67 9.27 0.01
N HIS A 598 21.55 7.97 0.27
CA HIS A 598 21.86 7.34 1.56
C HIS A 598 22.65 6.03 1.37
N PRO A 599 23.27 5.48 2.43
CA PRO A 599 23.91 4.16 2.36
C PRO A 599 22.85 3.06 2.23
N ILE A 600 23.26 1.83 1.88
CA ILE A 600 22.31 0.70 1.83
C ILE A 600 21.73 0.44 3.23
N GLN A 601 22.59 0.44 4.26
CA GLN A 601 22.16 0.44 5.66
C GLN A 601 21.96 1.89 6.11
N VAL A 602 20.73 2.24 6.43
CA VAL A 602 20.32 3.61 6.72
C VAL A 602 19.49 3.63 7.98
N GLU A 603 19.81 4.52 8.92
CA GLU A 603 19.10 4.61 10.18
C GLU A 603 17.63 4.95 9.97
N VAL A 604 16.74 4.15 10.55
CA VAL A 604 15.28 4.37 10.55
C VAL A 604 14.80 4.40 12.00
N PRO A 605 14.88 5.55 12.70
CA PRO A 605 14.49 5.62 14.11
C PRO A 605 12.98 5.41 14.34
N ASP A 606 12.17 5.73 13.32
CA ASP A 606 10.72 5.61 13.35
C ASP A 606 10.27 4.77 12.15
N ALA A 607 9.70 3.60 12.43
CA ALA A 607 9.23 2.65 11.43
C ALA A 607 8.15 3.22 10.50
N ARG A 608 7.49 4.32 10.86
CA ARG A 608 6.52 5.02 9.97
C ARG A 608 7.18 5.75 8.81
N ASN A 609 8.49 6.00 8.87
CA ASN A 609 9.23 6.70 7.82
C ASN A 609 10.00 5.76 6.89
N VAL A 610 9.93 4.45 7.11
CA VAL A 610 10.69 3.48 6.31
C VAL A 610 10.33 3.54 4.83
N HIS A 611 9.11 3.94 4.43
CA HIS A 611 8.73 4.11 3.02
C HIS A 611 9.60 5.12 2.26
N GLU A 612 10.30 6.03 2.93
CA GLU A 612 11.27 6.94 2.30
C GLU A 612 12.54 6.22 1.82
N VAL A 613 12.83 5.03 2.37
CA VAL A 613 13.96 4.15 2.01
C VAL A 613 13.54 2.90 1.24
N PHE A 614 12.24 2.71 0.95
CA PHE A 614 11.75 1.78 -0.08
C PHE A 614 12.03 2.33 -1.49
N ASP A 615 13.31 2.42 -1.85
CA ASP A 615 13.75 3.07 -3.07
C ASP A 615 14.81 2.27 -3.86
N GLN A 616 15.37 2.89 -4.91
CA GLN A 616 16.34 2.21 -5.79
C GLN A 616 17.64 1.81 -5.07
N ILE A 617 17.95 2.38 -3.90
CA ILE A 617 19.12 1.99 -3.12
C ILE A 617 18.85 0.63 -2.46
N SER A 618 17.78 0.49 -1.68
CA SER A 618 17.45 -0.73 -0.94
C SER A 618 17.22 -1.94 -1.84
N TYR A 619 16.64 -1.73 -3.03
CA TYR A 619 16.39 -2.79 -4.02
C TYR A 619 17.57 -2.97 -4.99
N GLN A 620 17.82 -1.97 -5.81
CA GLN A 620 18.63 -2.12 -7.03
C GLN A 620 20.13 -2.00 -6.75
N LYS A 621 20.57 -1.08 -5.85
CA LYS A 621 21.98 -1.00 -5.43
C LYS A 621 22.35 -2.27 -4.66
N SER A 622 21.52 -2.69 -3.71
CA SER A 622 21.73 -3.93 -2.95
C SER A 622 21.83 -5.15 -3.86
N CYS A 623 20.90 -5.33 -4.81
CA CYS A 623 20.97 -6.41 -5.79
C CYS A 623 22.26 -6.36 -6.63
N ALA A 624 22.69 -5.17 -7.07
CA ALA A 624 23.92 -5.03 -7.84
C ALA A 624 25.18 -5.37 -7.02
N VAL A 625 25.23 -4.95 -5.75
CA VAL A 625 26.32 -5.27 -4.83
C VAL A 625 26.37 -6.77 -4.52
N LEU A 626 25.22 -7.40 -4.29
CA LEU A 626 25.11 -8.86 -4.15
C LEU A 626 25.55 -9.59 -5.41
N ASN A 627 25.15 -9.11 -6.60
CA ASN A 627 25.56 -9.70 -7.87
C ASN A 627 27.07 -9.57 -8.12
N MET A 628 27.65 -8.42 -7.80
CA MET A 628 29.09 -8.19 -7.84
C MET A 628 29.84 -9.19 -6.95
N LEU A 629 29.36 -9.37 -5.71
CA LEU A 629 29.93 -10.29 -4.75
C LEU A 629 29.79 -11.76 -5.19
N ALA A 630 28.59 -12.17 -5.64
CA ALA A 630 28.32 -13.52 -6.12
C ALA A 630 29.20 -13.89 -7.33
N ASN A 631 29.42 -12.95 -8.25
CA ASN A 631 30.31 -13.18 -9.39
C ASN A 631 31.78 -13.21 -9.00
N HIS A 632 32.19 -12.45 -7.98
CA HIS A 632 33.56 -12.50 -7.47
C HIS A 632 33.88 -13.84 -6.79
N MET A 633 32.99 -14.32 -5.91
CA MET A 633 33.17 -15.56 -5.15
C MET A 633 32.91 -16.82 -5.99
N GLY A 634 32.19 -16.67 -7.10
CA GLY A 634 31.53 -17.77 -7.80
C GLY A 634 30.14 -18.03 -7.20
N VAL A 635 29.13 -18.08 -8.08
CA VAL A 635 27.71 -18.12 -7.68
C VAL A 635 27.40 -19.33 -6.79
N GLU A 636 27.98 -20.50 -7.06
CA GLU A 636 27.78 -21.70 -6.23
C GLU A 636 28.30 -21.52 -4.80
N THR A 637 29.48 -20.91 -4.63
CA THR A 637 30.06 -20.59 -3.32
C THR A 637 29.18 -19.59 -2.56
N PHE A 638 28.71 -18.56 -3.27
CA PHE A 638 27.79 -17.56 -2.72
C PHE A 638 26.47 -18.21 -2.24
N LEU A 639 25.82 -19.01 -3.08
CA LEU A 639 24.59 -19.71 -2.74
C LEU A 639 24.76 -20.68 -1.56
N SER A 640 25.92 -21.34 -1.46
CA SER A 640 26.26 -22.19 -0.31
C SER A 640 26.34 -21.39 0.99
N GLY A 641 26.97 -20.21 0.98
CA GLY A 641 27.01 -19.31 2.13
C GLY A 641 25.63 -18.76 2.51
N VAL A 642 24.83 -18.34 1.53
CA VAL A 642 23.42 -17.94 1.72
C VAL A 642 22.59 -19.07 2.33
N SER A 643 22.77 -20.29 1.85
CA SER A 643 22.12 -21.49 2.38
C SER A 643 22.51 -21.74 3.84
N SER A 644 23.78 -21.51 4.21
CA SER A 644 24.24 -21.57 5.61
C SER A 644 23.54 -20.52 6.48
N TYR A 645 23.52 -19.26 6.03
CA TYR A 645 22.84 -18.15 6.71
C TYR A 645 21.36 -18.45 6.98
N LEU A 646 20.62 -18.88 5.96
CA LEU A 646 19.19 -19.18 6.10
C LEU A 646 18.92 -20.35 7.06
N ARG A 647 19.78 -21.38 7.07
CA ARG A 647 19.63 -22.52 8.01
C ARG A 647 19.88 -22.11 9.46
N GLN A 648 20.87 -21.24 9.70
CA GLN A 648 21.21 -20.79 11.04
C GLN A 648 20.14 -19.87 11.64
N ASN A 649 19.48 -19.07 10.81
CA ASN A 649 18.54 -18.03 11.23
C ASN A 649 17.06 -18.35 10.96
N LYS A 650 16.74 -19.58 10.53
CA LYS A 650 15.37 -20.02 10.22
C LYS A 650 14.38 -19.69 11.34
N HIS A 651 13.30 -18.99 11.01
CA HIS A 651 12.23 -18.51 11.92
C HIS A 651 12.67 -17.43 12.93
N ARG A 652 13.79 -16.77 12.69
CA ARG A 652 14.31 -15.68 13.54
C ARG A 652 14.48 -14.41 12.73
N ASN A 653 14.90 -13.37 13.43
CA ASN A 653 15.46 -12.18 12.83
C ASN A 653 16.99 -12.32 12.74
N ALA A 654 17.59 -11.64 11.77
CA ALA A 654 19.03 -11.66 11.55
C ALA A 654 19.51 -10.29 11.05
N THR A 655 20.81 -10.09 11.17
CA THR A 655 21.51 -8.87 10.77
C THR A 655 22.37 -9.08 9.52
N ALA A 656 22.85 -7.99 8.95
CA ALA A 656 23.80 -8.03 7.83
C ALA A 656 25.10 -8.75 8.20
N GLU A 657 25.55 -8.60 9.44
CA GLU A 657 26.76 -9.25 9.95
C GLU A 657 26.65 -10.78 9.92
N ASP A 658 25.49 -11.34 10.29
CA ASP A 658 25.22 -12.79 10.25
C ASP A 658 25.37 -13.38 8.84
N LEU A 659 24.92 -12.63 7.83
CA LEU A 659 25.06 -12.99 6.42
C LEU A 659 26.53 -12.93 5.97
N TRP A 660 27.23 -11.83 6.26
CA TRP A 660 28.62 -11.64 5.83
C TRP A 660 29.57 -12.66 6.47
N GLN A 661 29.33 -13.00 7.73
CA GLN A 661 30.07 -14.06 8.40
C GLN A 661 29.84 -15.41 7.71
N SER A 662 28.58 -15.75 7.42
CA SER A 662 28.25 -17.02 6.73
C SER A 662 28.90 -17.12 5.34
N LEU A 663 28.97 -16.01 4.60
CA LEU A 663 29.64 -15.94 3.30
C LEU A 663 31.17 -16.07 3.42
N GLY A 664 31.77 -15.37 4.39
CA GLY A 664 33.22 -15.43 4.64
C GLY A 664 33.71 -16.80 5.09
N GLU A 665 32.92 -17.51 5.90
CA GLU A 665 33.23 -18.89 6.33
C GLU A 665 33.28 -19.88 5.15
N VAL A 666 32.45 -19.69 4.12
CA VAL A 666 32.37 -20.59 2.97
C VAL A 666 33.40 -20.26 1.89
N SER A 667 33.67 -18.98 1.60
CA SER A 667 34.68 -18.61 0.61
C SER A 667 36.11 -18.65 1.13
N GLY A 668 36.31 -18.41 2.43
CA GLY A 668 37.63 -18.14 3.02
C GLY A 668 38.16 -16.73 2.76
N ASP A 669 37.37 -15.86 2.12
CA ASP A 669 37.70 -14.45 1.89
C ASP A 669 37.22 -13.57 3.05
N ASP A 670 37.87 -12.43 3.26
CA ASP A 670 37.42 -11.41 4.22
C ASP A 670 36.26 -10.58 3.65
N ILE A 671 35.09 -11.22 3.54
CA ILE A 671 33.88 -10.61 2.96
C ILE A 671 33.39 -9.42 3.78
N VAL A 672 33.45 -9.52 5.12
CA VAL A 672 33.01 -8.45 6.03
C VAL A 672 33.76 -7.15 5.73
N THR A 673 35.10 -7.21 5.66
CA THR A 673 35.90 -6.01 5.35
C THR A 673 35.64 -5.49 3.94
N ASN A 674 35.54 -6.38 2.95
CA ASN A 674 35.38 -6.01 1.55
C ASN A 674 34.03 -5.34 1.26
N ILE A 675 32.95 -5.83 1.86
CA ILE A 675 31.58 -5.36 1.57
C ILE A 675 31.19 -4.13 2.38
N LYS A 676 31.79 -3.94 3.56
CA LYS A 676 31.43 -2.86 4.49
C LYS A 676 31.34 -1.45 3.85
N PRO A 677 32.30 -0.99 3.01
CA PRO A 677 32.18 0.31 2.35
C PRO A 677 30.99 0.42 1.39
N TRP A 678 30.54 -0.69 0.80
CA TRP A 678 29.39 -0.70 -0.11
C TRP A 678 28.06 -0.56 0.63
N ILE A 679 28.00 -1.05 1.87
CA ILE A 679 26.79 -1.04 2.69
C ILE A 679 26.67 0.26 3.51
N GLU A 680 27.75 0.65 4.19
CA GLU A 680 27.74 1.74 5.18
C GLU A 680 28.07 3.13 4.59
N LYS A 681 28.58 3.21 3.36
CA LYS A 681 28.94 4.49 2.74
C LYS A 681 28.00 4.85 1.60
N ILE A 682 27.63 6.13 1.56
CA ILE A 682 26.85 6.74 0.49
C ILE A 682 27.71 6.80 -0.78
N GLY A 683 27.10 6.52 -1.94
CA GLY A 683 27.75 6.65 -3.23
C GLY A 683 28.49 5.40 -3.70
N HIS A 684 29.08 5.55 -4.87
CA HIS A 684 29.85 4.54 -5.58
C HIS A 684 31.06 5.18 -6.27
N PRO A 685 32.09 4.40 -6.61
CA PRO A 685 33.29 4.95 -7.24
C PRO A 685 33.17 5.09 -8.76
N VAL A 686 33.92 6.05 -9.30
CA VAL A 686 34.45 6.02 -10.66
C VAL A 686 35.92 5.59 -10.61
N LEU A 687 36.29 4.68 -11.50
CA LEU A 687 37.65 4.23 -11.70
C LEU A 687 38.25 4.97 -12.90
N THR A 688 39.07 5.97 -12.60
CA THR A 688 39.82 6.73 -13.60
C THR A 688 41.04 5.93 -14.03
N ILE A 689 41.16 5.74 -15.34
CA ILE A 689 42.19 4.93 -15.96
C ILE A 689 43.09 5.87 -16.76
N THR A 690 44.38 5.92 -16.40
CA THR A 690 45.38 6.65 -17.19
C THR A 690 46.42 5.66 -17.70
N LYS A 691 46.95 5.92 -18.90
CA LYS A 691 47.98 5.07 -19.53
C LYS A 691 49.16 5.94 -19.93
N GLU A 692 50.35 5.59 -19.42
CA GLU A 692 51.64 6.18 -19.77
C GLU A 692 52.55 5.05 -20.26
N ALA A 693 52.76 4.95 -21.58
CA ALA A 693 53.43 3.82 -22.22
C ALA A 693 52.79 2.47 -21.85
N ASP A 694 53.52 1.57 -21.20
CA ASP A 694 53.06 0.26 -20.74
C ASP A 694 52.50 0.27 -19.31
N ARG A 695 52.44 1.44 -18.66
CA ARG A 695 51.93 1.59 -17.30
C ARG A 695 50.50 2.12 -17.32
N VAL A 696 49.57 1.31 -16.83
CA VAL A 696 48.16 1.70 -16.61
C VAL A 696 47.96 1.99 -15.13
N THR A 697 47.52 3.20 -14.80
CA THR A 697 47.17 3.60 -13.43
C THR A 697 45.67 3.58 -13.27
N LEU A 698 45.21 2.94 -12.19
CA LEU A 698 43.81 2.84 -11.80
C LEU A 698 43.64 3.66 -10.53
N ARG A 699 42.79 4.68 -10.55
CA ARG A 699 42.49 5.52 -9.38
C ARG A 699 40.99 5.53 -9.14
N GLN A 700 40.57 5.22 -7.91
CA GLN A 700 39.16 5.30 -7.53
C GLN A 700 38.86 6.62 -6.84
N SER A 701 37.75 7.24 -7.24
CA SER A 701 37.17 8.40 -6.57
C SER A 701 35.67 8.26 -6.46
N ARG A 702 35.04 8.91 -5.47
CA ARG A 702 33.57 8.97 -5.41
C ARG A 702 33.02 9.61 -6.69
N PHE A 703 32.02 9.00 -7.30
CA PHE A 703 31.31 9.58 -8.43
C PHE A 703 30.14 10.44 -7.94
N LEU A 704 30.02 11.66 -8.46
CA LEU A 704 28.91 12.56 -8.19
C LEU A 704 28.19 12.95 -9.48
N ALA A 705 26.89 13.24 -9.35
CA ALA A 705 26.06 13.66 -10.47
C ALA A 705 26.45 15.04 -11.04
N VAL A 706 27.36 15.76 -10.38
CA VAL A 706 28.00 16.99 -10.86
C VAL A 706 29.49 16.91 -10.57
N ASP A 707 30.30 17.36 -11.53
CA ASP A 707 31.76 17.43 -11.42
C ASP A 707 32.22 18.61 -10.55
N ASP A 708 31.85 18.60 -9.27
CA ASP A 708 32.20 19.60 -8.26
C ASP A 708 32.55 18.98 -6.90
N MET A 709 33.04 17.73 -6.92
CA MET A 709 33.41 16.97 -5.72
C MET A 709 34.48 17.68 -4.90
N LYS A 710 34.27 17.77 -3.59
CA LYS A 710 35.26 18.30 -2.65
C LYS A 710 36.16 17.19 -2.10
N PRO A 711 37.39 17.49 -1.63
CA PRO A 711 38.30 16.49 -1.10
C PRO A 711 37.72 15.65 0.05
N GLU A 712 36.95 16.25 0.96
CA GLU A 712 36.29 15.56 2.07
C GLU A 712 35.19 14.58 1.62
N GLU A 713 34.70 14.71 0.37
CA GLU A 713 33.72 13.81 -0.21
C GLU A 713 34.36 12.59 -0.90
N ASP A 714 35.69 12.56 -1.02
CA ASP A 714 36.47 11.50 -1.67
C ASP A 714 37.31 10.67 -0.68
N GLU A 715 36.88 10.54 0.58
CA GLU A 715 37.64 9.80 1.60
C GLU A 715 37.44 8.28 1.51
N THR A 716 36.27 7.83 1.06
CA THR A 716 35.93 6.40 1.00
C THR A 716 36.83 5.63 0.02
N VAL A 717 37.36 4.49 0.47
CA VAL A 717 38.02 3.49 -0.38
C VAL A 717 37.10 2.30 -0.47
N TRP A 718 36.65 1.98 -1.68
CA TRP A 718 35.87 0.78 -1.96
C TRP A 718 36.80 -0.37 -2.33
N TRP A 719 36.39 -1.58 -1.98
CA TRP A 719 36.93 -2.80 -2.57
C TRP A 719 36.25 -3.02 -3.93
N ILE A 720 37.01 -2.97 -5.03
CA ILE A 720 36.48 -2.97 -6.40
C ILE A 720 37.00 -4.20 -7.18
N PRO A 721 36.19 -5.24 -7.41
CA PRO A 721 36.52 -6.32 -8.34
C PRO A 721 36.72 -5.77 -9.76
N LEU A 722 37.91 -5.95 -10.32
CA LEU A 722 38.31 -5.25 -11.56
C LEU A 722 37.73 -5.86 -12.84
N GLY A 723 37.39 -7.15 -12.87
CA GLY A 723 36.81 -7.82 -14.04
C GLY A 723 37.60 -7.59 -15.33
N PHE A 724 38.91 -7.84 -15.30
CA PHE A 724 39.82 -7.53 -16.41
C PHE A 724 39.68 -8.52 -17.57
N ARG A 725 39.60 -8.01 -18.80
CA ARG A 725 39.67 -8.78 -20.04
C ARG A 725 40.61 -8.14 -21.06
N SER A 726 41.44 -8.97 -21.70
CA SER A 726 42.29 -8.61 -22.83
C SER A 726 41.53 -8.81 -24.15
N LEU A 727 41.53 -7.81 -25.05
CA LEU A 727 40.93 -7.93 -26.38
C LEU A 727 41.93 -8.39 -27.45
N SER A 728 43.23 -8.22 -27.23
CA SER A 728 44.25 -8.43 -28.29
C SER A 728 44.68 -9.88 -28.49
N GLY A 729 43.95 -10.88 -27.97
CA GLY A 729 44.30 -12.32 -28.06
C GLY A 729 45.61 -12.73 -27.36
N LYS A 730 46.27 -11.81 -26.68
CA LYS A 730 47.45 -12.06 -25.81
C LYS A 730 46.96 -12.48 -24.43
N GLU A 731 47.69 -13.36 -23.75
CA GLU A 731 47.42 -13.74 -22.35
C GLU A 731 47.21 -12.48 -21.50
N ALA A 732 46.24 -12.53 -20.59
CA ALA A 732 45.99 -11.44 -19.67
C ALA A 732 47.24 -11.25 -18.79
N PRO A 733 47.80 -10.03 -18.69
CA PRO A 733 48.85 -9.77 -17.71
C PRO A 733 48.35 -10.14 -16.30
N SER A 734 49.25 -10.60 -15.43
CA SER A 734 48.94 -10.82 -14.03
C SER A 734 48.53 -9.49 -13.39
N ILE A 735 47.22 -9.30 -13.26
CA ILE A 735 46.59 -8.12 -12.66
C ILE A 735 45.95 -8.51 -11.33
N ILE A 736 45.92 -7.57 -10.39
CA ILE A 736 45.17 -7.76 -9.14
C ILE A 736 43.69 -8.05 -9.44
N SER A 737 43.07 -8.94 -8.67
CA SER A 737 41.65 -9.30 -8.86
C SER A 737 40.70 -8.18 -8.43
N ALA A 738 41.07 -7.44 -7.39
CA ALA A 738 40.32 -6.30 -6.86
C ALA A 738 41.25 -5.16 -6.42
N LEU A 739 40.78 -3.92 -6.56
CA LEU A 739 41.44 -2.73 -6.03
C LEU A 739 40.88 -2.40 -4.64
N SER A 740 41.76 -2.33 -3.64
CA SER A 740 41.40 -1.98 -2.24
C SER A 740 42.16 -0.74 -1.72
N GLU A 741 42.80 -0.02 -2.63
CA GLU A 741 43.57 1.20 -2.35
C GLU A 741 43.02 2.34 -3.21
N LYS A 742 43.31 3.60 -2.85
CA LYS A 742 42.89 4.75 -3.67
C LYS A 742 43.44 4.70 -5.09
N GLN A 743 44.65 4.18 -5.27
CA GLN A 743 45.29 4.12 -6.57
C GLN A 743 46.29 2.96 -6.62
N THR A 744 46.37 2.31 -7.78
CA THR A 744 47.44 1.35 -8.09
C THR A 744 47.93 1.53 -9.53
N SER A 745 49.04 0.89 -9.89
CA SER A 745 49.52 0.82 -11.28
C SER A 745 49.81 -0.61 -11.68
N VAL A 746 49.45 -0.97 -12.91
CA VAL A 746 49.62 -2.29 -13.51
C VAL A 746 50.33 -2.15 -14.85
N THR A 747 51.12 -3.15 -15.24
CA THR A 747 51.83 -3.13 -16.52
C THR A 747 50.97 -3.82 -17.59
N ILE A 748 50.56 -3.06 -18.60
CA ILE A 748 49.79 -3.55 -19.75
C ILE A 748 50.49 -3.05 -21.02
N PRO A 749 50.87 -3.96 -21.95
CA PRO A 749 51.50 -3.60 -23.22
C PRO A 749 50.82 -2.43 -23.94
N GLU A 750 51.64 -1.58 -24.57
CA GLU A 750 51.18 -0.31 -25.16
C GLU A 750 50.09 -0.52 -26.23
N ASP A 751 50.23 -1.57 -27.05
CA ASP A 751 49.33 -1.94 -28.14
C ASP A 751 48.08 -2.73 -27.71
N GLN A 752 47.98 -3.10 -26.43
CA GLN A 752 46.91 -3.96 -25.93
C GLN A 752 45.66 -3.17 -25.54
N LEU A 753 44.55 -3.49 -26.21
CA LEU A 753 43.21 -3.11 -25.78
C LEU A 753 42.74 -4.02 -24.64
N TYR A 754 42.09 -3.42 -23.66
CA TYR A 754 41.59 -4.09 -22.48
C TYR A 754 40.27 -3.48 -22.03
N LEU A 755 39.53 -4.29 -21.29
CA LEU A 755 38.28 -3.95 -20.62
C LEU A 755 38.44 -4.24 -19.13
N LEU A 756 37.86 -3.37 -18.32
CA LEU A 756 37.57 -3.56 -16.92
C LEU A 756 36.05 -3.67 -16.76
N ASN A 757 35.62 -4.29 -15.67
CA ASN A 757 34.23 -4.66 -15.44
C ASN A 757 33.63 -5.40 -16.65
N SER A 758 34.38 -6.30 -17.30
CA SER A 758 33.94 -6.95 -18.54
C SER A 758 32.71 -7.86 -18.37
N SER A 759 32.41 -8.26 -17.13
CA SER A 759 31.17 -8.96 -16.76
C SER A 759 29.98 -8.03 -16.54
N GLY A 760 30.17 -6.71 -16.47
CA GLY A 760 29.11 -5.74 -16.19
C GLY A 760 28.48 -5.86 -14.79
N THR A 761 29.10 -6.62 -13.88
CA THR A 761 28.55 -6.92 -12.55
C THR A 761 29.02 -5.94 -11.48
N GLY A 762 30.12 -5.21 -11.73
CA GLY A 762 30.66 -4.24 -10.79
C GLY A 762 29.82 -2.97 -10.67
N PHE A 763 29.47 -2.58 -9.44
CA PHE A 763 28.70 -1.36 -9.14
C PHE A 763 29.59 -0.11 -9.12
N TYR A 764 30.27 0.18 -10.23
CA TYR A 764 31.18 1.33 -10.36
C TYR A 764 31.26 1.82 -11.80
N ARG A 765 31.73 3.06 -11.99
CA ARG A 765 31.90 3.68 -13.30
C ARG A 765 33.35 3.55 -13.80
N LEU A 766 33.52 3.58 -15.11
CA LEU A 766 34.85 3.55 -15.76
C LEU A 766 35.09 4.84 -16.53
N GLU A 767 36.24 5.47 -16.31
CA GLU A 767 36.71 6.58 -17.12
C GLU A 767 37.98 6.14 -17.88
N TYR A 768 37.79 5.70 -19.12
CA TYR A 768 38.89 5.33 -20.02
C TYR A 768 39.57 6.56 -20.64
N PRO A 769 40.86 6.47 -20.99
CA PRO A 769 41.50 7.46 -21.84
C PRO A 769 40.75 7.63 -23.16
N LYS A 770 40.62 8.87 -23.65
CA LYS A 770 39.88 9.20 -24.88
C LYS A 770 40.33 8.36 -26.08
N ASP A 771 41.63 8.21 -26.28
CA ASP A 771 42.20 7.42 -27.39
C ASP A 771 41.91 5.92 -27.24
N HIS A 772 41.81 5.42 -26.00
CA HIS A 772 41.45 4.03 -25.74
C HIS A 772 39.98 3.78 -26.06
N LEU A 773 39.09 4.70 -25.63
CA LEU A 773 37.66 4.64 -25.92
C LEU A 773 37.39 4.74 -27.43
N ALA A 774 38.11 5.62 -28.15
CA ALA A 774 38.02 5.72 -29.60
C ALA A 774 38.37 4.39 -30.30
N LYS A 775 39.47 3.74 -29.88
CA LYS A 775 39.85 2.42 -30.41
C LYS A 775 38.83 1.32 -30.08
N LEU A 776 38.21 1.36 -28.89
CA LEU A 776 37.11 0.43 -28.55
C LEU A 776 35.89 0.64 -29.45
N SER A 777 35.60 1.89 -29.85
CA SER A 777 34.49 2.20 -30.76
C SER A 777 34.69 1.67 -32.19
N GLU A 778 35.94 1.45 -32.61
CA GLU A 778 36.24 0.80 -33.89
C GLU A 778 36.10 -0.73 -33.83
N LYS A 779 35.89 -1.28 -32.63
CA LYS A 779 35.90 -2.71 -32.32
C LYS A 779 34.60 -3.23 -31.72
N LEU A 780 33.49 -2.51 -31.90
CA LEU A 780 32.18 -2.86 -31.31
C LEU A 780 31.73 -4.28 -31.68
N ASP A 781 32.06 -4.78 -32.86
CA ASP A 781 31.72 -6.15 -33.30
C ASP A 781 32.46 -7.26 -32.52
N GLU A 782 33.56 -6.92 -31.84
CA GLU A 782 34.34 -7.85 -30.99
C GLU A 782 33.86 -7.84 -29.52
N LEU A 783 32.92 -6.96 -29.16
CA LEU A 783 32.41 -6.76 -27.79
C LEU A 783 31.07 -7.46 -27.57
N SER A 784 30.86 -8.01 -26.37
CA SER A 784 29.55 -8.51 -25.96
C SER A 784 28.55 -7.36 -25.72
N ALA A 785 27.26 -7.67 -25.68
CA ALA A 785 26.23 -6.70 -25.29
C ALA A 785 26.52 -6.11 -23.89
N VAL A 786 26.97 -6.95 -22.96
CA VAL A 786 27.35 -6.55 -21.60
C VAL A 786 28.48 -5.52 -21.59
N GLU A 787 29.52 -5.75 -22.39
CA GLU A 787 30.68 -4.86 -22.49
C GLU A 787 30.30 -3.52 -23.14
N LYS A 788 29.50 -3.56 -24.20
CA LYS A 788 28.95 -2.36 -24.86
C LYS A 788 28.13 -1.51 -23.88
N LEU A 789 27.23 -2.14 -23.13
CA LEU A 789 26.41 -1.49 -22.11
C LEU A 789 27.28 -0.90 -20.98
N THR A 790 28.29 -1.63 -20.51
CA THR A 790 29.21 -1.14 -19.47
C THR A 790 29.94 0.14 -19.88
N ILE A 791 30.43 0.18 -21.13
CA ILE A 791 31.11 1.36 -21.70
C ILE A 791 30.10 2.50 -21.89
N LEU A 792 28.94 2.22 -22.50
CA LEU A 792 27.90 3.22 -22.78
C LEU A 792 27.37 3.86 -21.48
N ASN A 793 27.09 3.04 -20.46
CA ASN A 793 26.63 3.48 -19.14
C ASN A 793 27.63 4.45 -18.51
N SER A 794 28.92 4.11 -18.52
CA SER A 794 29.95 4.95 -17.93
C SER A 794 30.19 6.24 -18.72
N ALA A 795 30.29 6.16 -20.05
CA ALA A 795 30.46 7.32 -20.92
C ALA A 795 29.29 8.32 -20.78
N SER A 796 28.07 7.79 -20.69
CA SER A 796 26.85 8.57 -20.47
C SER A 796 26.86 9.27 -19.11
N ALA A 797 27.16 8.54 -18.04
CA ALA A 797 27.24 9.11 -16.69
C ALA A 797 28.28 10.24 -16.60
N LEU A 798 29.46 10.03 -17.18
CA LEU A 798 30.53 11.04 -17.23
C LEU A 798 30.09 12.28 -18.03
N ALA A 799 29.45 12.12 -19.17
CA ALA A 799 28.92 13.24 -19.95
C ALA A 799 27.85 14.04 -19.18
N PHE A 800 26.88 13.37 -18.57
CA PHE A 800 25.82 14.05 -17.84
C PHE A 800 26.29 14.72 -16.54
N SER A 801 27.32 14.17 -15.87
CA SER A 801 27.91 14.80 -14.67
C SER A 801 28.79 16.01 -15.01
N GLY A 802 29.48 15.98 -16.15
CA GLY A 802 30.40 17.02 -16.59
C GLY A 802 31.86 16.63 -16.60
N SER A 803 32.19 15.46 -16.04
CA SER A 803 33.55 14.92 -16.08
C SER A 803 33.91 14.37 -17.48
N GLY A 804 32.90 14.11 -18.33
CA GLY A 804 33.03 13.67 -19.72
C GLY A 804 32.44 14.66 -20.73
N SER A 805 32.55 14.34 -22.02
CA SER A 805 32.05 15.19 -23.11
C SER A 805 30.75 14.66 -23.71
N THR A 806 29.68 15.46 -23.66
CA THR A 806 28.38 15.12 -24.27
C THR A 806 28.48 14.95 -25.78
N VAL A 807 29.24 15.80 -26.48
CA VAL A 807 29.41 15.67 -27.93
C VAL A 807 30.20 14.42 -28.31
N SER A 808 31.17 14.00 -27.48
CA SER A 808 31.84 12.70 -27.66
C SER A 808 30.91 11.53 -27.41
N LEU A 809 30.03 11.60 -26.40
CA LEU A 809 28.99 10.60 -26.17
C LEU A 809 28.06 10.50 -27.39
N LEU A 810 27.59 11.62 -27.93
CA LEU A 810 26.70 11.63 -29.10
C LEU A 810 27.39 11.04 -30.34
N GLY A 811 28.66 11.39 -30.57
CA GLY A 811 29.47 10.76 -31.62
C GLY A 811 29.66 9.25 -31.40
N PHE A 812 29.86 8.82 -30.15
CA PHE A 812 29.94 7.40 -29.81
C PHE A 812 28.62 6.67 -30.05
N MET A 813 27.49 7.24 -29.64
CA MET A 813 26.15 6.66 -29.88
C MET A 813 25.79 6.59 -31.36
N GLN A 814 26.28 7.51 -32.20
CA GLN A 814 26.12 7.41 -33.66
C GLN A 814 26.84 6.18 -34.24
N ALA A 815 27.96 5.73 -33.64
CA ALA A 815 28.66 4.52 -34.09
C ALA A 815 27.85 3.23 -33.86
N PHE A 816 26.85 3.25 -32.98
CA PHE A 816 25.91 2.14 -32.75
C PHE A 816 24.70 2.16 -33.71
N ALA A 817 24.69 3.01 -34.75
CA ALA A 817 23.58 3.03 -35.72
C ALA A 817 23.36 1.66 -36.42
N GLU A 818 24.39 0.81 -36.44
CA GLU A 818 24.37 -0.55 -36.98
C GLU A 818 24.25 -1.64 -35.90
N GLU A 819 24.03 -1.27 -34.64
CA GLU A 819 23.85 -2.21 -33.53
C GLU A 819 22.60 -3.08 -33.75
N THR A 820 22.65 -4.33 -33.30
CA THR A 820 21.56 -5.30 -33.43
C THR A 820 20.99 -5.75 -32.10
N ASN A 821 21.73 -5.61 -31.00
CA ASN A 821 21.26 -6.02 -29.68
C ASN A 821 20.17 -5.04 -29.15
N PRO A 822 18.97 -5.54 -28.79
CA PRO A 822 17.89 -4.70 -28.28
C PRO A 822 18.24 -3.92 -27.01
N GLN A 823 18.94 -4.51 -26.04
CA GLN A 823 19.25 -3.87 -24.76
C GLN A 823 20.17 -2.66 -24.94
N VAL A 824 21.14 -2.74 -25.86
CA VAL A 824 22.01 -1.59 -26.22
C VAL A 824 21.17 -0.45 -26.79
N TRP A 825 20.23 -0.73 -27.70
CA TRP A 825 19.33 0.28 -28.25
C TRP A 825 18.39 0.89 -27.21
N LEU A 826 17.77 0.08 -26.37
CA LEU A 826 16.90 0.55 -25.29
C LEU A 826 17.66 1.49 -24.36
N ARG A 827 18.90 1.15 -24.01
CA ARG A 827 19.78 1.99 -23.21
C ARG A 827 20.16 3.29 -23.92
N MET A 828 20.45 3.27 -25.22
CA MET A 828 20.72 4.49 -25.99
C MET A 828 19.50 5.42 -26.06
N MET A 829 18.30 4.86 -26.27
CA MET A 829 17.06 5.66 -26.37
C MET A 829 16.71 6.36 -25.06
N ARG A 830 17.11 5.81 -23.91
CA ARG A 830 17.02 6.48 -22.61
C ARG A 830 17.88 7.75 -22.56
N ASP A 831 19.10 7.72 -23.10
CA ASP A 831 19.98 8.90 -23.13
C ASP A 831 19.50 9.99 -24.07
N PHE A 832 19.05 9.62 -25.28
CA PHE A 832 18.43 10.58 -26.19
C PHE A 832 17.18 11.21 -25.56
N SER A 833 16.36 10.40 -24.88
CA SER A 833 15.19 10.90 -24.16
C SER A 833 15.59 11.84 -23.02
N ARG A 834 16.59 11.47 -22.19
CA ARG A 834 17.12 12.31 -21.12
C ARG A 834 17.62 13.65 -21.67
N LEU A 835 18.39 13.65 -22.75
CA LEU A 835 18.87 14.88 -23.40
C LEU A 835 17.71 15.75 -23.89
N ARG A 836 16.72 15.14 -24.56
CA ARG A 836 15.50 15.81 -25.03
C ARG A 836 14.72 16.45 -23.88
N TYR A 837 14.56 15.74 -22.75
CA TYR A 837 13.85 16.26 -21.57
C TYR A 837 14.59 17.42 -20.91
N ARG A 838 15.93 17.39 -20.86
CA ARG A 838 16.74 18.49 -20.32
C ARG A 838 16.59 19.79 -21.13
N PHE A 839 16.39 19.68 -22.44
CA PHE A 839 16.23 20.84 -23.34
C PHE A 839 14.81 20.99 -23.90
N ASN A 840 13.78 20.43 -23.25
CA ASN A 840 12.43 20.40 -23.81
C ASN A 840 11.75 21.78 -23.93
N ASN A 841 12.28 22.79 -23.24
CA ASN A 841 11.85 24.19 -23.32
C ASN A 841 12.81 25.09 -24.14
N ASP A 842 13.88 24.53 -24.73
CA ASP A 842 14.82 25.29 -25.57
C ASP A 842 14.37 25.25 -27.04
N ALA A 843 13.79 26.36 -27.51
CA ALA A 843 13.23 26.45 -28.86
C ALA A 843 14.26 26.32 -29.99
N GLU A 844 15.56 26.54 -29.71
CA GLU A 844 16.62 26.48 -30.70
C GLU A 844 17.28 25.09 -30.73
N LEU A 845 17.61 24.53 -29.57
CA LEU A 845 18.31 23.24 -29.47
C LEU A 845 17.40 22.03 -29.72
N LEU A 846 16.15 22.09 -29.24
CA LEU A 846 15.25 20.95 -29.27
C LEU A 846 15.02 20.41 -30.70
N PRO A 847 14.78 21.24 -31.74
CA PRO A 847 14.67 20.77 -33.11
C PRO A 847 15.93 20.02 -33.59
N GLY A 848 17.12 20.48 -33.21
CA GLY A 848 18.40 19.84 -33.53
C GLY A 848 18.59 18.48 -32.87
N ILE A 849 18.25 18.38 -31.58
CA ILE A 849 18.28 17.11 -30.83
C ILE A 849 17.29 16.10 -31.46
N LYS A 850 16.09 16.55 -31.83
CA LYS A 850 15.11 15.71 -32.55
C LYS A 850 15.67 15.26 -33.90
N ALA A 851 16.31 16.14 -34.67
CA ALA A 851 16.90 15.82 -35.97
C ALA A 851 18.02 14.77 -35.87
N LEU A 852 18.93 14.92 -34.91
CA LEU A 852 19.95 13.91 -34.61
C LEU A 852 19.32 12.56 -34.27
N THR A 853 18.35 12.55 -33.36
CA THR A 853 17.69 11.31 -32.93
C THR A 853 17.02 10.60 -34.11
N ARG A 854 16.32 11.34 -34.98
CA ARG A 854 15.72 10.80 -36.22
C ARG A 854 16.77 10.19 -37.14
N ALA A 855 17.93 10.82 -37.29
CA ALA A 855 19.00 10.30 -38.13
C ALA A 855 19.56 8.97 -37.61
N VAL A 856 19.71 8.84 -36.29
CA VAL A 856 20.21 7.61 -35.66
C VAL A 856 19.21 6.46 -35.76
N ILE A 857 17.92 6.71 -35.50
CA ILE A 857 16.90 5.65 -35.49
C ILE A 857 16.35 5.30 -36.88
N GLY A 858 16.63 6.11 -37.92
CA GLY A 858 15.92 6.04 -39.20
C GLY A 858 15.97 4.65 -39.86
N LYS A 859 17.14 4.01 -39.88
CA LYS A 859 17.29 2.64 -40.38
C LYS A 859 16.49 1.64 -39.53
N MET A 860 16.60 1.77 -38.20
CA MET A 860 15.93 0.87 -37.27
C MET A 860 14.39 0.99 -37.33
N VAL A 861 13.85 2.19 -37.62
CA VAL A 861 12.42 2.38 -37.90
C VAL A 861 11.99 1.56 -39.12
N GLN A 862 12.79 1.56 -40.19
CA GLN A 862 12.52 0.78 -41.40
C GLN A 862 12.65 -0.73 -41.16
N ASP A 863 13.67 -1.14 -40.41
CA ASP A 863 13.97 -2.55 -40.13
C ASP A 863 12.96 -3.21 -39.18
N LEU A 864 12.39 -2.46 -38.23
CA LEU A 864 11.40 -2.98 -37.28
C LEU A 864 9.96 -2.91 -37.81
N GLY A 865 9.67 -1.90 -38.63
CA GLY A 865 8.34 -1.64 -39.17
C GLY A 865 7.26 -1.49 -38.08
N TRP A 866 6.00 -1.71 -38.47
CA TRP A 866 4.82 -1.55 -37.61
C TRP A 866 4.10 -2.86 -37.28
N GLU A 867 4.53 -3.97 -37.88
CA GLU A 867 3.93 -5.29 -37.71
C GLU A 867 4.91 -6.20 -36.98
N GLN A 868 4.37 -7.12 -36.18
CA GLN A 868 5.14 -8.15 -35.49
C GLN A 868 5.34 -9.35 -36.43
N ASP A 869 6.56 -9.83 -36.56
CA ASP A 869 6.85 -11.05 -37.31
C ASP A 869 6.41 -12.31 -36.54
N GLU A 870 6.06 -13.39 -37.25
CA GLU A 870 5.72 -14.66 -36.61
C GLU A 870 6.94 -15.24 -35.87
N GLY A 871 6.78 -15.57 -34.59
CA GLY A 871 7.87 -16.07 -33.74
C GLY A 871 8.84 -15.00 -33.25
N GLU A 872 8.53 -13.72 -33.44
CA GLU A 872 9.36 -12.63 -32.95
C GLU A 872 9.52 -12.65 -31.42
N SER A 873 10.75 -12.39 -30.95
CA SER A 873 11.04 -12.24 -29.52
C SER A 873 10.39 -10.99 -28.93
N HIS A 874 9.92 -11.09 -27.69
CA HIS A 874 9.36 -9.95 -26.95
C HIS A 874 10.33 -8.76 -26.85
N LEU A 875 11.64 -8.99 -26.78
CA LEU A 875 12.67 -7.95 -26.79
C LEU A 875 12.67 -7.14 -28.10
N ARG A 876 12.49 -7.79 -29.25
CA ARG A 876 12.36 -7.10 -30.54
C ARG A 876 11.05 -6.30 -30.61
N SER A 877 9.97 -6.83 -30.02
CA SER A 877 8.71 -6.09 -29.90
C SER A 877 8.84 -4.86 -28.98
N GLU A 878 9.56 -4.98 -27.86
CA GLU A 878 9.87 -3.86 -26.97
C GLU A 878 10.72 -2.80 -27.69
N LEU A 879 11.72 -3.25 -28.44
CA LEU A 879 12.56 -2.37 -29.26
C LEU A 879 11.73 -1.62 -30.30
N ARG A 880 10.85 -2.30 -31.04
CA ARG A 880 9.91 -1.66 -32.00
C ARG A 880 9.13 -0.55 -31.35
N ARG A 881 8.45 -0.85 -30.23
CA ARG A 881 7.68 0.15 -29.49
C ARG A 881 8.55 1.35 -29.13
N THR A 882 9.73 1.12 -28.58
CA THR A 882 10.63 2.17 -28.10
C THR A 882 11.16 3.05 -29.23
N ILE A 883 11.52 2.45 -30.37
CA ILE A 883 12.02 3.16 -31.54
C ILE A 883 10.91 3.96 -32.22
N LEU A 884 9.71 3.40 -32.36
CA LEU A 884 8.56 4.13 -32.89
C LEU A 884 8.12 5.27 -31.96
N ASP A 885 8.13 5.05 -30.64
CA ASP A 885 7.89 6.11 -29.66
C ASP A 885 8.93 7.23 -29.78
N ALA A 886 10.21 6.90 -29.92
CA ALA A 886 11.26 7.88 -30.14
C ALA A 886 11.05 8.67 -31.45
N GLY A 887 10.68 7.97 -32.53
CA GLY A 887 10.34 8.59 -33.82
C GLY A 887 9.16 9.54 -33.73
N PHE A 888 8.10 9.16 -33.01
CA PHE A 888 6.93 10.02 -32.80
C PHE A 888 7.27 11.27 -31.99
N HIS A 889 7.95 11.10 -30.86
CA HIS A 889 8.37 12.21 -29.99
C HIS A 889 9.42 13.14 -30.62
N CYS A 890 10.17 12.63 -31.60
CA CYS A 890 11.10 13.40 -32.42
C CYS A 890 10.49 13.88 -33.73
N GLU A 891 9.17 13.79 -33.91
CA GLU A 891 8.44 14.32 -35.07
C GLU A 891 8.98 13.77 -36.40
N SER A 892 9.30 12.47 -36.45
CA SER A 892 9.61 11.78 -37.69
C SER A 892 8.36 11.77 -38.59
N PRO A 893 8.40 12.38 -39.80
CA PRO A 893 7.21 12.46 -40.65
C PRO A 893 6.61 11.10 -40.97
N GLU A 894 7.45 10.12 -41.35
CA GLU A 894 7.02 8.74 -41.64
C GLU A 894 6.28 8.11 -40.46
N VAL A 895 6.81 8.27 -39.24
CA VAL A 895 6.22 7.67 -38.04
C VAL A 895 4.94 8.38 -37.63
N VAL A 896 4.92 9.72 -37.67
CA VAL A 896 3.75 10.52 -37.28
C VAL A 896 2.58 10.29 -38.24
N ASP A 897 2.85 10.30 -39.54
CA ASP A 897 1.81 10.09 -40.55
C ASP A 897 1.22 8.69 -40.48
N GLU A 898 2.08 7.67 -40.28
CA GLU A 898 1.63 6.29 -40.13
C GLU A 898 0.88 6.05 -38.81
N ALA A 899 1.33 6.65 -37.69
CA ALA A 899 0.62 6.60 -36.43
C ALA A 899 -0.79 7.20 -36.54
N ARG A 900 -0.92 8.35 -37.21
CA ARG A 900 -2.23 8.99 -37.47
C ARG A 900 -3.11 8.13 -38.36
N ARG A 901 -2.56 7.58 -39.44
CA ARG A 901 -3.28 6.69 -40.35
C ARG A 901 -3.81 5.45 -39.61
N LYS A 902 -2.96 4.78 -38.82
CA LYS A 902 -3.36 3.62 -38.01
C LYS A 902 -4.35 3.97 -36.91
N ASN A 903 -4.22 5.14 -36.26
CA ASN A 903 -5.22 5.63 -35.30
C ASN A 903 -6.61 5.80 -35.96
N MET A 904 -6.69 6.41 -37.15
CA MET A 904 -7.96 6.54 -37.88
C MET A 904 -8.57 5.19 -38.29
N MET A 905 -7.74 4.16 -38.43
CA MET A 905 -8.15 2.80 -38.80
C MET A 905 -8.28 1.87 -37.60
N PHE A 906 -8.12 2.36 -36.37
CA PHE A 906 -8.04 1.55 -35.15
C PHE A 906 -9.25 0.62 -34.95
N MET A 907 -10.43 1.02 -35.42
CA MET A 907 -11.67 0.21 -35.38
C MET A 907 -11.77 -0.86 -36.50
N ARG A 908 -10.83 -0.88 -37.44
CA ARG A 908 -10.85 -1.72 -38.67
C ARG A 908 -9.64 -2.63 -38.81
N LEU A 909 -8.61 -2.46 -37.98
CA LEU A 909 -7.36 -3.22 -38.03
C LEU A 909 -7.07 -3.86 -36.68
N TYR A 910 -6.44 -5.02 -36.70
CA TYR A 910 -5.75 -5.52 -35.51
C TYR A 910 -4.56 -4.60 -35.22
N ILE A 911 -4.44 -4.14 -33.98
CA ILE A 911 -3.31 -3.33 -33.52
C ILE A 911 -2.66 -4.06 -32.36
N ASP A 912 -1.36 -4.33 -32.53
CA ASP A 912 -0.47 -4.83 -31.49
C ASP A 912 -0.70 -4.04 -30.19
N PRO A 913 -1.05 -4.70 -29.07
CA PRO A 913 -1.28 -4.03 -27.80
C PRO A 913 -0.15 -3.08 -27.36
N SER A 914 1.11 -3.38 -27.71
CA SER A 914 2.27 -2.56 -27.40
C SER A 914 2.25 -1.17 -28.08
N LEU A 915 1.58 -1.05 -29.24
CA LEU A 915 1.54 0.18 -30.05
C LEU A 915 0.29 1.03 -29.77
N ARG A 916 -0.73 0.50 -29.07
CA ARG A 916 -2.01 1.23 -28.84
C ARG A 916 -1.80 2.57 -28.16
N TYR A 917 -0.89 2.64 -27.18
CA TYR A 917 -0.54 3.88 -26.49
C TYR A 917 -0.04 4.97 -27.45
N LEU A 918 0.89 4.61 -28.34
CA LEU A 918 1.42 5.50 -29.36
C LEU A 918 0.31 6.00 -30.30
N LEU A 919 -0.60 5.12 -30.72
CA LEU A 919 -1.70 5.50 -31.60
C LEU A 919 -2.70 6.44 -30.92
N TRP A 920 -3.05 6.21 -29.65
CA TRP A 920 -3.89 7.13 -28.88
C TRP A 920 -3.22 8.48 -28.69
N ALA A 921 -1.91 8.51 -28.43
CA ALA A 921 -1.14 9.73 -28.35
C ALA A 921 -1.16 10.52 -29.67
N ALA A 922 -1.01 9.83 -30.80
CA ALA A 922 -1.09 10.44 -32.13
C ALA A 922 -2.48 11.06 -32.40
N GLY A 923 -3.55 10.38 -32.01
CA GLY A 923 -4.92 10.91 -32.09
C GLY A 923 -5.14 12.12 -31.18
N ALA A 924 -4.68 12.04 -29.92
CA ALA A 924 -4.75 13.14 -28.95
C ALA A 924 -3.96 14.37 -29.40
N GLN A 925 -2.83 14.19 -30.10
CA GLN A 925 -2.06 15.30 -30.67
C GLN A 925 -2.72 15.91 -31.90
N ALA A 926 -3.38 15.10 -32.74
CA ALA A 926 -4.02 15.56 -33.97
C ALA A 926 -5.31 16.36 -33.72
N SER A 927 -6.16 15.90 -32.79
CA SER A 927 -7.46 16.50 -32.48
C SER A 927 -7.73 16.56 -30.97
N PRO A 928 -6.96 17.36 -30.19
CA PRO A 928 -6.95 17.27 -28.73
C PRO A 928 -8.31 17.55 -28.08
N ASN A 929 -9.08 18.51 -28.60
CA ASN A 929 -10.40 18.87 -28.06
C ASN A 929 -11.47 17.76 -28.24
N GLU A 930 -11.30 16.87 -29.22
CA GLU A 930 -12.23 15.76 -29.48
C GLU A 930 -11.70 14.45 -28.87
N ALA A 931 -10.43 14.16 -29.10
CA ALA A 931 -9.81 12.89 -28.71
C ALA A 931 -9.65 12.74 -27.20
N VAL A 932 -9.27 13.80 -26.47
CA VAL A 932 -9.04 13.71 -25.01
C VAL A 932 -10.32 13.35 -24.24
N PRO A 933 -11.46 14.04 -24.43
CA PRO A 933 -12.71 13.62 -23.82
C PRO A 933 -13.10 12.18 -24.16
N ALA A 934 -12.97 11.77 -25.43
CA ALA A 934 -13.29 10.41 -25.87
C ALA A 934 -12.39 9.34 -25.22
N LEU A 935 -11.11 9.63 -25.00
CA LEU A 935 -10.20 8.74 -24.28
C LEU A 935 -10.56 8.62 -22.80
N ILE A 936 -11.01 9.71 -22.16
CA ILE A 936 -11.51 9.70 -20.78
C ILE A 936 -12.81 8.88 -20.68
N ASP A 937 -13.70 8.98 -21.67
CA ASP A 937 -14.91 8.15 -21.75
C ASP A 937 -14.55 6.66 -21.89
N GLN A 938 -13.64 6.31 -22.80
CA GLN A 938 -13.18 4.92 -22.94
C GLN A 938 -12.49 4.40 -21.67
N TRP A 939 -11.75 5.26 -20.97
CA TRP A 939 -11.13 4.95 -19.68
C TRP A 939 -12.20 4.66 -18.61
N HIS A 940 -13.27 5.45 -18.60
CA HIS A 940 -14.42 5.29 -17.70
C HIS A 940 -15.24 4.07 -18.05
N GLU A 941 -15.32 3.64 -19.30
CA GLU A 941 -16.13 2.49 -19.71
C GLU A 941 -15.40 1.15 -19.54
N THR A 942 -14.11 1.08 -19.87
CA THR A 942 -13.37 -0.20 -19.92
C THR A 942 -13.32 -0.93 -18.57
N ALA A 943 -13.45 -2.26 -18.61
CA ALA A 943 -13.25 -3.14 -17.46
C ALA A 943 -11.79 -3.61 -17.33
N SER A 944 -10.99 -3.52 -18.39
CA SER A 944 -9.58 -3.91 -18.37
C SER A 944 -8.74 -2.86 -17.64
N SER A 945 -8.15 -3.24 -16.50
CA SER A 945 -7.25 -2.40 -15.72
C SER A 945 -6.01 -1.99 -16.52
N GLU A 946 -5.53 -2.86 -17.42
CA GLU A 946 -4.42 -2.59 -18.32
C GLU A 946 -4.75 -1.53 -19.36
N VAL A 947 -5.87 -1.70 -20.08
CA VAL A 947 -6.34 -0.70 -21.06
C VAL A 947 -6.59 0.63 -20.37
N ARG A 948 -7.21 0.60 -19.19
CA ARG A 948 -7.45 1.79 -18.35
C ARG A 948 -6.14 2.53 -18.04
N GLY A 949 -5.12 1.85 -17.54
CA GLY A 949 -3.83 2.48 -17.24
C GLY A 949 -3.16 3.12 -18.46
N ARG A 950 -3.22 2.46 -19.62
CA ARG A 950 -2.65 3.00 -20.87
C ARG A 950 -3.43 4.20 -21.41
N LEU A 951 -4.77 4.18 -21.34
CA LEU A 951 -5.62 5.31 -21.72
C LEU A 951 -5.34 6.54 -20.84
N ALA A 952 -5.27 6.36 -19.52
CA ALA A 952 -4.96 7.44 -18.58
C ALA A 952 -3.62 8.11 -18.89
N ARG A 953 -2.60 7.30 -19.22
CA ARG A 953 -1.29 7.81 -19.63
C ARG A 953 -1.36 8.53 -20.99
N ALA A 954 -2.14 8.03 -21.94
CA ALA A 954 -2.26 8.64 -23.28
C ALA A 954 -2.94 10.02 -23.22
N VAL A 955 -3.96 10.18 -22.37
CA VAL A 955 -4.61 11.48 -22.08
C VAL A 955 -3.57 12.52 -21.60
N CYS A 956 -2.55 12.07 -20.88
CA CYS A 956 -1.51 12.89 -20.29
C CYS A 956 -0.35 13.26 -21.24
N LEU A 957 -0.41 12.87 -22.52
CA LEU A 957 0.59 13.27 -23.53
C LEU A 957 0.19 14.51 -24.35
N VAL A 958 -1.04 15.01 -24.19
CA VAL A 958 -1.49 16.20 -24.92
C VAL A 958 -0.68 17.43 -24.51
N GLN A 959 -0.36 18.28 -25.49
CA GLN A 959 0.44 19.50 -25.28
C GLN A 959 -0.37 20.79 -25.38
N ASP A 960 -1.64 20.71 -25.77
CA ASP A 960 -2.56 21.86 -25.87
C ASP A 960 -2.88 22.43 -24.46
N PRO A 961 -2.45 23.66 -24.13
CA PRO A 961 -2.62 24.23 -22.80
C PRO A 961 -4.08 24.39 -22.35
N ASP A 962 -5.01 24.59 -23.28
CA ASP A 962 -6.43 24.76 -22.96
C ASP A 962 -7.06 23.42 -22.63
N VAL A 963 -6.75 22.38 -23.41
CA VAL A 963 -7.23 21.02 -23.16
C VAL A 963 -6.64 20.46 -21.86
N ILE A 964 -5.36 20.73 -21.58
CA ILE A 964 -4.72 20.33 -20.32
C ILE A 964 -5.47 20.92 -19.12
N ARG A 965 -5.74 22.23 -19.13
CA ARG A 965 -6.42 22.91 -18.02
C ARG A 965 -7.87 22.46 -17.85
N ARG A 966 -8.61 22.30 -18.95
CA ARG A 966 -10.04 21.98 -18.91
C ARG A 966 -10.34 20.52 -18.61
N HIS A 967 -9.51 19.59 -19.08
CA HIS A 967 -9.80 18.16 -19.03
C HIS A 967 -8.77 17.36 -18.24
N VAL A 968 -7.48 17.54 -18.53
CA VAL A 968 -6.44 16.62 -18.03
C VAL A 968 -6.09 16.85 -16.57
N LEU A 969 -5.93 18.11 -16.13
CA LEU A 969 -5.65 18.41 -14.72
C LEU A 969 -6.82 18.04 -13.80
N PRO A 970 -8.10 18.35 -14.14
CA PRO A 970 -9.24 17.83 -13.39
C PRO A 970 -9.33 16.30 -13.38
N PHE A 971 -9.02 15.64 -14.50
CA PHE A 971 -8.97 14.17 -14.57
C PHE A 971 -7.92 13.60 -13.60
N CYS A 972 -6.73 14.20 -13.53
CA CYS A 972 -5.65 13.71 -12.66
C CYS A 972 -5.89 14.03 -11.18
N TYR A 973 -6.24 15.27 -10.85
CA TYR A 973 -6.21 15.80 -9.48
C TYR A 973 -7.59 16.12 -8.89
N GLY A 974 -8.65 16.16 -9.71
CA GLY A 974 -10.00 16.46 -9.25
C GLY A 974 -10.59 15.35 -8.38
N THR A 975 -11.69 15.65 -7.69
CA THR A 975 -12.41 14.72 -6.82
C THR A 975 -13.83 14.39 -7.31
N THR A 976 -14.35 15.13 -8.29
CA THR A 976 -15.74 15.00 -8.77
C THR A 976 -15.88 15.14 -10.28
N PRO A 977 -16.74 14.33 -10.94
CA PRO A 977 -17.43 13.17 -10.34
C PRO A 977 -16.43 12.05 -10.07
N ALA A 978 -16.63 11.30 -8.98
CA ALA A 978 -15.62 10.37 -8.44
C ALA A 978 -15.24 9.26 -9.44
N ASP A 979 -16.15 8.89 -10.33
CA ASP A 979 -15.95 7.88 -11.37
C ASP A 979 -15.18 8.41 -12.59
N ARG A 980 -14.99 9.72 -12.76
CA ARG A 980 -14.29 10.34 -13.90
C ARG A 980 -12.96 10.99 -13.55
N VAL A 981 -12.40 10.66 -12.39
CA VAL A 981 -11.10 11.17 -11.93
C VAL A 981 -10.21 10.01 -11.53
N LEU A 982 -8.89 10.18 -11.66
CA LEU A 982 -7.92 9.16 -11.27
C LEU A 982 -7.97 8.89 -9.77
N LYS A 983 -7.87 7.63 -9.38
CA LYS A 983 -7.65 7.25 -7.98
C LYS A 983 -6.18 7.47 -7.63
N PRO A 984 -5.83 7.80 -6.37
CA PRO A 984 -4.43 8.00 -5.96
C PRO A 984 -3.48 6.88 -6.40
N THR A 985 -3.93 5.62 -6.32
CA THR A 985 -3.19 4.41 -6.70
C THR A 985 -2.84 4.31 -8.20
N ASP A 986 -3.50 5.10 -9.05
CA ASP A 986 -3.32 5.11 -10.50
C ASP A 986 -2.70 6.41 -11.04
N MET A 987 -2.44 7.40 -10.18
CA MET A 987 -1.97 8.72 -10.60
C MET A 987 -0.51 8.75 -11.07
N ARG A 988 0.37 7.90 -10.51
CA ARG A 988 1.82 8.00 -10.74
C ARG A 988 2.21 7.96 -12.24
N PRO A 989 1.82 6.97 -13.06
CA PRO A 989 2.22 6.94 -14.47
C PRO A 989 1.66 8.10 -15.31
N PRO A 990 0.37 8.47 -15.23
CA PRO A 990 -0.19 9.63 -15.94
C PRO A 990 0.43 10.97 -15.53
N VAL A 991 0.61 11.21 -14.22
CA VAL A 991 1.22 12.45 -13.69
C VAL A 991 2.69 12.58 -14.12
N THR A 992 3.43 11.46 -14.17
CA THR A 992 4.79 11.45 -14.70
C THR A 992 4.80 11.79 -16.20
N ALA A 993 3.83 11.27 -16.97
CA ALA A 993 3.73 11.58 -18.39
C ALA A 993 3.50 13.08 -18.64
N LEU A 994 2.67 13.75 -17.83
CA LEU A 994 2.50 15.21 -17.87
C LEU A 994 3.79 15.97 -17.54
N ALA A 995 4.49 15.54 -16.48
CA ALA A 995 5.72 16.20 -16.04
C ALA A 995 6.82 16.19 -17.14
N LEU A 996 6.85 15.16 -17.98
CA LEU A 996 7.83 15.02 -19.06
C LEU A 996 7.55 15.94 -20.27
N GLN A 997 6.37 16.55 -20.37
CA GLN A 997 5.97 17.39 -21.51
C GLN A 997 6.04 18.88 -21.20
N TRP A 998 6.45 19.67 -22.20
CA TRP A 998 6.37 21.13 -22.17
C TRP A 998 5.23 21.62 -23.09
N PRO A 999 4.33 22.53 -22.64
CA PRO A 999 4.32 23.25 -21.37
C PRO A 999 3.55 22.56 -20.22
N ALA A 1000 3.08 21.31 -20.39
CA ALA A 1000 2.19 20.62 -19.44
C ALA A 1000 2.73 20.55 -18.00
N ARG A 1001 4.03 20.31 -17.82
CA ARG A 1001 4.69 20.29 -16.50
C ARG A 1001 4.44 21.55 -15.68
N GLN A 1002 4.56 22.72 -16.32
CA GLN A 1002 4.37 24.00 -15.62
C GLN A 1002 2.92 24.17 -15.18
N LEU A 1003 1.98 23.86 -16.07
CA LEU A 1003 0.55 23.92 -15.78
C LEU A 1003 0.14 22.98 -14.65
N GLN A 1004 0.74 21.79 -14.62
CA GLN A 1004 0.55 20.82 -13.55
C GLN A 1004 1.03 21.36 -12.20
N TRP A 1005 2.25 21.89 -12.13
CA TRP A 1005 2.77 22.39 -10.86
C TRP A 1005 1.99 23.62 -10.35
N GLU A 1006 1.60 24.52 -11.25
CA GLU A 1006 0.71 25.64 -10.92
C GLU A 1006 -0.64 25.17 -10.36
N TYR A 1007 -1.23 24.13 -10.94
CA TYR A 1007 -2.47 23.54 -10.45
C TYR A 1007 -2.30 22.89 -9.07
N VAL A 1008 -1.25 22.10 -8.85
CA VAL A 1008 -0.98 21.47 -7.56
C VAL A 1008 -0.82 22.52 -6.46
N LYS A 1009 -0.08 23.61 -6.72
CA LYS A 1009 0.05 24.72 -5.76
C LYS A 1009 -1.28 25.41 -5.47
N ALA A 1010 -2.08 25.66 -6.51
CA ALA A 1010 -3.38 26.33 -6.36
C ALA A 1010 -4.44 25.48 -5.64
N HIS A 1011 -4.28 24.16 -5.64
CA HIS A 1011 -5.26 23.20 -5.11
C HIS A 1011 -4.67 22.28 -4.03
N TRP A 1012 -3.62 22.72 -3.34
CA TRP A 1012 -2.80 21.89 -2.45
C TRP A 1012 -3.61 21.08 -1.44
N ASP A 1013 -4.47 21.73 -0.67
CA ASP A 1013 -5.25 21.06 0.38
C ASP A 1013 -6.18 19.99 -0.18
N ALA A 1014 -6.77 20.23 -1.36
CA ALA A 1014 -7.62 19.25 -2.04
C ALA A 1014 -6.80 18.08 -2.61
N VAL A 1015 -5.59 18.33 -3.11
CA VAL A 1015 -4.66 17.29 -3.57
C VAL A 1015 -4.23 16.41 -2.39
N VAL A 1016 -3.84 17.01 -1.26
CA VAL A 1016 -3.47 16.27 -0.04
C VAL A 1016 -4.66 15.47 0.49
N ALA A 1017 -5.84 16.07 0.57
CA ALA A 1017 -7.05 15.38 1.00
C ALA A 1017 -7.40 14.18 0.09
N LYS A 1018 -7.22 14.33 -1.23
CA LYS A 1018 -7.40 13.22 -2.21
C LYS A 1018 -6.39 12.10 -1.98
N MET A 1019 -5.14 12.42 -1.65
CA MET A 1019 -4.09 11.43 -1.41
C MET A 1019 -4.32 10.64 -0.12
N GLY A 1020 -4.86 11.29 0.91
CA GLY A 1020 -5.27 10.66 2.17
C GLY A 1020 -4.13 10.27 3.11
N THR A 1021 -2.93 9.98 2.60
CA THR A 1021 -1.76 9.61 3.41
C THR A 1021 -0.47 10.32 2.95
N PRO A 1022 0.53 10.53 3.84
CA PRO A 1022 1.82 11.10 3.47
C PRO A 1022 2.54 10.31 2.37
N GLU A 1023 2.43 8.99 2.35
CA GLU A 1023 3.06 8.11 1.35
C GLU A 1023 2.45 8.29 -0.04
N ALA A 1024 1.13 8.53 -0.12
CA ALA A 1024 0.47 8.86 -1.38
C ALA A 1024 0.88 10.25 -1.88
N VAL A 1025 0.99 11.25 -1.00
CA VAL A 1025 1.52 12.59 -1.32
C VAL A 1025 2.95 12.49 -1.85
N ASN A 1026 3.81 11.75 -1.15
CA ASN A 1026 5.19 11.48 -1.53
C ASN A 1026 5.30 10.98 -2.98
N ARG A 1027 4.51 9.95 -3.33
CA ARG A 1027 4.50 9.34 -4.67
C ARG A 1027 4.06 10.31 -5.76
N VAL A 1028 3.02 11.11 -5.51
CA VAL A 1028 2.51 12.09 -6.48
C VAL A 1028 3.46 13.27 -6.64
N LEU A 1029 4.07 13.77 -5.56
CA LEU A 1029 5.08 14.83 -5.65
C LEU A 1029 6.31 14.40 -6.44
N ASN A 1030 6.83 13.21 -6.16
CA ASN A 1030 7.96 12.65 -6.90
C ASN A 1030 7.64 12.54 -8.41
N ALA A 1031 6.43 12.09 -8.76
CA ALA A 1031 5.98 12.02 -10.14
C ALA A 1031 5.84 13.42 -10.77
N CYS A 1032 5.18 14.35 -10.07
CA CYS A 1032 4.85 15.68 -10.54
C CYS A 1032 6.07 16.54 -10.85
N LEU A 1033 7.12 16.42 -10.01
CA LEU A 1033 8.32 17.26 -10.05
C LEU A 1033 9.51 16.58 -10.74
N SER A 1034 9.35 15.31 -11.16
CA SER A 1034 10.43 14.45 -11.69
C SER A 1034 11.26 15.02 -12.84
N ALA A 1035 10.69 15.97 -13.60
CA ALA A 1035 11.27 16.48 -14.84
C ALA A 1035 11.51 17.99 -14.83
N CYS A 1036 11.41 18.66 -13.67
CA CYS A 1036 11.84 20.05 -13.52
C CYS A 1036 13.36 20.17 -13.81
N THR A 1037 13.76 21.26 -14.45
CA THR A 1037 15.12 21.45 -14.96
C THR A 1037 15.73 22.83 -14.75
N ASP A 1038 15.00 23.75 -14.12
CA ASP A 1038 15.44 25.13 -13.92
C ASP A 1038 15.65 25.43 -12.43
N ALA A 1039 16.76 26.09 -12.07
CA ALA A 1039 17.03 26.48 -10.69
C ALA A 1039 15.89 27.32 -10.07
N ALA A 1040 15.18 28.13 -10.87
CA ALA A 1040 14.04 28.90 -10.40
C ALA A 1040 12.85 28.01 -9.96
N GLU A 1041 12.68 26.83 -10.58
CA GLU A 1041 11.67 25.85 -10.14
C GLU A 1041 12.01 25.30 -8.74
N ALA A 1042 13.30 25.10 -8.45
CA ALA A 1042 13.75 24.64 -7.14
C ALA A 1042 13.47 25.69 -6.04
N GLU A 1043 13.75 26.97 -6.32
CA GLU A 1043 13.46 28.08 -5.39
C GLU A 1043 11.96 28.26 -5.15
N ASP A 1044 11.13 28.03 -6.18
CA ASP A 1044 9.68 28.07 -6.06
C ASP A 1044 9.13 26.91 -5.22
N ILE A 1045 9.69 25.70 -5.35
CA ILE A 1045 9.36 24.54 -4.51
C ILE A 1045 9.72 24.82 -3.05
N ASP A 1046 10.95 25.28 -2.77
CA ASP A 1046 11.38 25.61 -1.40
C ASP A 1046 10.45 26.65 -0.76
N ARG A 1047 10.10 27.70 -1.51
CA ARG A 1047 9.20 28.75 -1.05
C ARG A 1047 7.80 28.23 -0.78
N PHE A 1048 7.31 27.32 -1.61
CA PHE A 1048 5.98 26.74 -1.44
C PHE A 1048 5.91 25.84 -0.21
N PHE A 1049 6.97 25.11 0.14
CA PHE A 1049 6.98 24.19 1.29
C PHE A 1049 7.55 24.78 2.59
N ALA A 1050 8.03 26.02 2.59
CA ALA A 1050 8.67 26.65 3.76
C ALA A 1050 7.79 26.69 5.03
N ASP A 1051 6.47 26.66 4.88
CA ASP A 1051 5.48 26.74 5.98
C ASP A 1051 4.64 25.46 6.15
N LYS A 1052 5.01 24.35 5.49
CA LYS A 1052 4.23 23.11 5.46
C LYS A 1052 4.89 21.99 6.25
N ASN A 1053 4.07 21.10 6.82
CA ASN A 1053 4.56 19.87 7.42
C ASN A 1053 4.96 18.87 6.31
N THR A 1054 6.26 18.62 6.17
CA THR A 1054 6.83 17.71 5.16
C THR A 1054 7.18 16.33 5.71
N ASN A 1055 6.73 15.98 6.92
CA ASN A 1055 6.95 14.66 7.49
C ASN A 1055 6.39 13.57 6.55
N GLY A 1056 7.20 12.54 6.27
CA GLY A 1056 6.88 11.46 5.35
C GLY A 1056 7.21 11.71 3.86
N TYR A 1057 7.73 12.89 3.50
CA TYR A 1057 8.20 13.17 2.12
C TYR A 1057 9.32 14.21 2.03
N ALA A 1058 10.00 14.51 3.14
CA ALA A 1058 11.09 15.49 3.18
C ALA A 1058 12.31 15.02 2.36
N MET A 1059 12.67 13.73 2.42
CA MET A 1059 13.76 13.20 1.60
C MET A 1059 13.45 13.33 0.11
N THR A 1060 12.19 13.14 -0.28
CA THR A 1060 11.78 13.30 -1.68
C THR A 1060 11.93 14.73 -2.17
N LEU A 1061 11.57 15.74 -1.37
CA LEU A 1061 11.77 17.15 -1.74
C LEU A 1061 13.27 17.46 -1.94
N ALA A 1062 14.13 16.95 -1.05
CA ALA A 1062 15.58 17.10 -1.19
C ALA A 1062 16.11 16.41 -2.47
N LYS A 1063 15.69 15.17 -2.73
CA LYS A 1063 16.05 14.40 -3.94
C LYS A 1063 15.60 15.10 -5.23
N VAL A 1064 14.38 15.66 -5.24
CA VAL A 1064 13.83 16.44 -6.35
C VAL A 1064 14.66 17.69 -6.59
N LYS A 1065 14.95 18.45 -5.53
CA LYS A 1065 15.75 19.69 -5.61
C LYS A 1065 17.14 19.43 -6.17
N ASP A 1066 17.85 18.42 -5.66
CA ASP A 1066 19.15 18.01 -6.19
C ASP A 1066 19.05 17.65 -7.68
N GLY A 1067 18.02 16.89 -8.07
CA GLY A 1067 17.77 16.52 -9.46
C GLY A 1067 17.56 17.72 -10.39
N ILE A 1068 16.87 18.77 -9.93
CA ILE A 1068 16.61 20.02 -10.66
C ILE A 1068 17.89 20.84 -10.79
N LEU A 1069 18.65 21.02 -9.71
CA LEU A 1069 19.89 21.79 -9.73
C LEU A 1069 20.95 21.14 -10.64
N ASN A 1070 21.05 19.81 -10.61
CA ASN A 1070 21.91 19.06 -11.52
C ASN A 1070 21.47 19.24 -12.98
N ALA A 1071 20.16 19.30 -13.24
CA ALA A 1071 19.61 19.62 -14.55
C ALA A 1071 20.05 21.00 -15.05
N SER A 1072 19.90 22.02 -14.20
CA SER A 1072 20.15 23.41 -14.54
C SER A 1072 21.62 23.60 -14.92
N ARG A 1073 22.52 23.07 -14.09
CA ARG A 1073 23.97 23.09 -14.34
C ARG A 1073 24.33 22.39 -15.65
N PHE A 1074 23.74 21.22 -15.92
CA PHE A 1074 23.93 20.53 -17.19
C PHE A 1074 23.49 21.40 -18.37
N ARG A 1075 22.30 22.01 -18.32
CA ARG A 1075 21.79 22.88 -19.39
C ARG A 1075 22.71 24.07 -19.62
N GLU A 1076 23.11 24.77 -18.57
CA GLU A 1076 23.99 25.95 -18.64
C GLU A 1076 25.33 25.59 -19.28
N ARG A 1077 25.94 24.46 -18.88
CA ARG A 1077 27.22 23.99 -19.39
C ARG A 1077 27.15 23.54 -20.84
N GLU A 1078 26.12 22.77 -21.20
CA GLU A 1078 26.08 22.02 -22.45
C GLU A 1078 25.40 22.76 -23.60
N ARG A 1079 24.61 23.82 -23.32
CA ARG A 1079 23.82 24.51 -24.35
C ARG A 1079 24.67 24.94 -25.56
N ALA A 1080 25.77 25.65 -25.30
CA ALA A 1080 26.61 26.21 -26.36
C ALA A 1080 27.44 25.15 -27.12
N PRO A 1081 28.16 24.23 -26.45
CA PRO A 1081 28.85 23.13 -27.13
C PRO A 1081 27.94 22.27 -28.00
N LEU A 1082 26.74 21.91 -27.48
CA LEU A 1082 25.76 21.13 -28.25
C LEU A 1082 25.26 21.89 -29.47
N ALA A 1083 24.94 23.18 -29.34
CA ALA A 1083 24.48 23.99 -30.47
C ALA A 1083 25.56 24.08 -31.57
N ALA A 1084 26.83 24.25 -31.18
CA ALA A 1084 27.94 24.29 -32.13
C ALA A 1084 28.08 22.95 -32.87
N TRP A 1085 28.11 21.84 -32.13
CA TRP A 1085 28.27 20.50 -32.71
C TRP A 1085 27.08 20.11 -33.59
N LEU A 1086 25.84 20.38 -33.16
CA LEU A 1086 24.66 20.09 -33.97
C LEU A 1086 24.63 20.89 -35.29
N ARG A 1087 25.14 22.13 -35.31
CA ARG A 1087 25.31 22.90 -36.57
C ARG A 1087 26.40 22.31 -37.45
N GLU A 1088 27.54 21.95 -36.86
CA GLU A 1088 28.66 21.32 -37.58
C GLU A 1088 28.23 19.99 -38.23
N GLN A 1089 27.44 19.18 -37.54
CA GLN A 1089 26.90 17.92 -38.05
C GLN A 1089 25.66 18.11 -38.96
N GLY A 1090 25.21 19.34 -39.20
CA GLY A 1090 24.08 19.65 -40.09
C GLY A 1090 22.68 19.34 -39.53
N TYR A 1091 22.54 19.13 -38.23
CA TYR A 1091 21.26 18.91 -37.55
C TYR A 1091 20.54 20.21 -37.14
N MET A 1092 21.25 21.35 -37.17
CA MET A 1092 20.70 22.68 -36.91
C MET A 1092 21.07 23.65 -38.05
N THR A 1093 20.22 24.64 -38.30
CA THR A 1093 20.50 25.69 -39.31
C THR A 1093 21.74 26.52 -38.91
N PRO A 1094 22.63 26.86 -39.86
CA PRO A 1094 23.71 27.82 -39.63
C PRO A 1094 23.15 29.17 -39.18
N GLN A 1095 23.89 29.87 -38.30
CA GLN A 1095 23.55 31.24 -37.87
C GLN A 1095 23.71 32.25 -38.99
#